data_AF-A0A9P6AKA7-F1
#
_entry.id   AF-A0A9P6AKA7-F1
#
_cell.length_a   1.000
_cell.length_b   1.000
_cell.length_c   1.000
_cell.angle_alpha   90.00
_cell.angle_beta   90.00
_cell.angle_gamma   90.00
#
_symmetry.space_group_name_H-M   'P 1'
#
loop_
_entity.id
_entity.type
_entity.pdbx_description
1 polymer ?
#
loop_
_entity_poly.entity_id
_entity_poly.type
_entity_poly.pdbx_seq_one_letter_code
_entity_poly.pdbx_strand_id
1 'polypeptide(L)'
;MKNFQVGSFRPPQGSSSKNSPKGASEVAKILEQLLGRIDDCCESSQDTQKDHVKLMLYFDEAHILAQRKVPGDLDGKDMYDVLCSCFSLLPSSSVFVIYLSTQSDISDLAPRRSLSRSARARENPEALQAPITETPFDCSPRFPVNPGELKLEDVYTVDFMAQFGRPLFWTLLVGAGDQRDQVRSTIVDLARSKLILNSNISQNYDTVAPAAKTAVLDVLLNLDFEPRRQVALDRETQLVAGHMRVVFSVPKECEYIRSGYPSEPLLAEAASRQMDEFQQRASNPSINAMAQILQSEFNSGILDQGQRGEVVFRLLLSEAYRRAVREDHPDESSRNFSKGCKLTTFIGELFSASFGDQILTSLPDNVKSSTTFEAAFKDAVVRFTHFGKMADDSRTTTSALFAAFVRCMAIICWSSQETIDLLIPVLLEPREVLKESVMTGILIQVKRHKRKGRYHIDQQALKFFPSNHKSDSRPYITLVAELGIQLPIAPEATTKAKVKGKARVTASNPPQKKAKAKKTSSFLPSPGRLFISPKPELIAHPKDVHPRYSIVAYGCSNTVYNVISALDKPVFNFLLANRDILAEHPRPDEESLRAVRRMKPFWSAGSECYAWVNEPPLRNYEHLDDDDEGLFIGQYDE
;
A
#
# COMPACT_ATOMS: atom_id res chain seq x y z
N MET A 1 -25.42 33.02 -9.28
CA MET A 1 -25.12 34.47 -9.36
C MET A 1 -24.77 35.00 -7.97
N LYS A 2 -23.56 35.52 -7.78
CA LYS A 2 -23.19 36.48 -6.72
C LYS A 2 -22.18 37.44 -7.36
N ASN A 3 -22.38 38.74 -7.22
CA ASN A 3 -21.58 39.73 -7.95
C ASN A 3 -20.25 39.97 -7.22
N PHE A 4 -19.13 39.62 -7.86
CA PHE A 4 -17.83 40.16 -7.48
C PHE A 4 -17.72 41.60 -7.99
N GLN A 5 -17.46 42.55 -7.10
CA GLN A 5 -17.13 43.92 -7.50
C GLN A 5 -15.69 43.96 -8.01
N VAL A 6 -15.50 44.51 -9.21
CA VAL A 6 -14.16 44.79 -9.75
C VAL A 6 -13.55 45.95 -8.97
N GLY A 7 -12.58 45.65 -8.10
CA GLY A 7 -11.81 46.67 -7.39
C GLY A 7 -10.98 47.51 -8.37
N SER A 8 -11.10 48.84 -8.30
CA SER A 8 -10.41 49.73 -9.23
C SER A 8 -8.89 49.69 -9.04
N PHE A 9 -8.18 49.13 -10.01
CA PHE A 9 -6.72 49.01 -9.97
C PHE A 9 -6.05 50.40 -10.05
N ARG A 10 -5.36 50.81 -8.99
CA ARG A 10 -4.43 51.96 -9.04
C ARG A 10 -3.02 51.43 -9.31
N PRO A 11 -2.31 51.90 -10.36
CA PRO A 11 -0.93 51.51 -10.57
C PRO A 11 -0.04 52.05 -9.43
N PRO A 12 0.90 51.25 -8.88
CA PRO A 12 1.88 51.76 -7.92
C PRO A 12 2.81 52.77 -8.60
N GLN A 13 3.12 53.87 -7.91
CA GLN A 13 4.10 54.84 -8.39
C GLN A 13 5.49 54.21 -8.37
N GLY A 14 6.19 54.23 -9.51
CA GLY A 14 7.34 53.37 -9.74
C GLY A 14 8.63 53.80 -9.05
N SER A 15 9.35 52.82 -8.48
CA SER A 15 10.78 52.93 -8.23
C SER A 15 11.54 52.64 -9.53
N SER A 16 12.46 53.54 -9.92
CA SER A 16 13.06 53.52 -11.26
C SER A 16 14.26 52.56 -11.37
N SER A 17 13.99 51.27 -11.61
CA SER A 17 15.03 50.31 -12.04
C SER A 17 15.38 50.54 -13.52
N LYS A 18 16.42 51.33 -13.78
CA LYS A 18 16.94 51.59 -15.14
C LYS A 18 17.79 50.43 -15.67
N ASN A 19 17.17 49.30 -15.99
CA ASN A 19 17.75 48.27 -16.88
C ASN A 19 16.67 47.28 -17.39
N SER A 20 15.76 47.76 -18.24
CA SER A 20 14.93 46.87 -19.07
C SER A 20 15.80 46.28 -20.21
N PRO A 21 16.02 44.95 -20.28
CA PRO A 21 16.90 44.37 -21.29
C PRO A 21 16.28 44.51 -22.69
N LYS A 22 17.06 45.00 -23.66
CA LYS A 22 16.57 45.33 -25.03
C LYS A 22 15.80 44.19 -25.68
N GLY A 23 16.28 42.94 -25.55
CA GLY A 23 15.65 41.76 -26.15
C GLY A 23 14.21 41.49 -25.68
N ALA A 24 13.82 41.93 -24.49
CA ALA A 24 12.44 41.76 -24.02
C ALA A 24 11.43 42.60 -24.85
N SER A 25 11.85 43.77 -25.32
CA SER A 25 11.04 44.61 -26.22
C SER A 25 10.98 44.05 -27.65
N GLU A 26 11.84 43.10 -27.99
CA GLU A 26 11.92 42.46 -29.31
C GLU A 26 11.10 41.17 -29.33
N VAL A 27 11.24 40.33 -28.30
CA VAL A 27 10.39 39.15 -28.06
C VAL A 27 8.90 39.50 -28.03
N ALA A 28 8.52 40.60 -27.35
CA ALA A 28 7.13 41.05 -27.31
C ALA A 28 6.56 41.33 -28.72
N LYS A 29 7.31 42.04 -29.57
CA LYS A 29 6.88 42.39 -30.94
C LYS A 29 6.79 41.16 -31.85
N ILE A 30 7.73 40.22 -31.73
CA ILE A 30 7.72 38.97 -32.49
C ILE A 30 6.51 38.13 -32.09
N LEU A 31 6.17 38.11 -30.80
CA LEU A 31 4.98 37.42 -30.30
C LEU A 31 3.67 38.11 -30.74
N GLU A 32 3.58 39.44 -30.73
CA GLU A 32 2.45 40.18 -31.28
C GLU A 32 2.23 39.85 -32.78
N GLN A 33 3.31 39.78 -33.56
CA GLN A 33 3.26 39.37 -34.97
C GLN A 33 2.82 37.90 -35.15
N LEU A 34 3.24 36.99 -34.26
CA LEU A 34 2.81 35.59 -34.28
C LEU A 34 1.32 35.45 -33.93
N LEU A 35 0.85 36.15 -32.88
CA LEU A 35 -0.55 36.14 -32.47
C LEU A 35 -1.46 36.74 -33.55
N GLY A 36 -1.04 37.84 -34.18
CA GLY A 36 -1.75 38.40 -35.34
C GLY A 36 -1.88 37.42 -36.50
N ARG A 37 -0.81 36.68 -36.83
CA ARG A 37 -0.85 35.62 -37.85
C ARG A 37 -1.71 34.41 -37.48
N ILE A 38 -1.91 34.15 -36.19
CA ILE A 38 -2.85 33.11 -35.74
C ILE A 38 -4.28 33.61 -35.95
N ASP A 39 -4.57 34.87 -35.59
CA ASP A 39 -5.86 35.51 -35.86
C ASP A 39 -6.19 35.61 -37.36
N ASP A 40 -5.21 35.91 -38.21
CA ASP A 40 -5.35 35.90 -39.69
C ASP A 40 -5.72 34.52 -40.27
N CYS A 41 -5.47 33.44 -39.52
CA CYS A 41 -5.78 32.06 -39.91
C CYS A 41 -7.10 31.52 -39.31
N CYS A 42 -7.79 32.28 -38.46
CA CYS A 42 -9.07 31.86 -37.87
C CYS A 42 -10.24 32.14 -38.81
N GLU A 43 -11.00 31.10 -39.17
CA GLU A 43 -12.16 31.22 -40.09
C GLU A 43 -13.36 31.98 -39.47
N SER A 44 -13.44 32.10 -38.13
CA SER A 44 -14.53 32.80 -37.46
C SER A 44 -14.07 33.95 -36.56
N SER A 45 -14.88 35.02 -36.51
CA SER A 45 -14.65 36.15 -35.61
C SER A 45 -14.92 35.84 -34.14
N GLN A 46 -15.43 34.65 -33.78
CA GLN A 46 -15.59 34.25 -32.38
C GLN A 46 -14.27 33.75 -31.78
N ASP A 47 -13.43 33.10 -32.59
CA ASP A 47 -12.13 32.54 -32.16
C ASP A 47 -11.12 33.63 -31.81
N THR A 48 -11.26 34.82 -32.42
CA THR A 48 -10.34 35.97 -32.21
C THR A 48 -10.53 36.71 -30.87
N GLN A 49 -11.52 36.32 -30.04
CA GLN A 49 -11.77 36.94 -28.73
C GLN A 49 -10.50 36.95 -27.84
N LYS A 50 -10.28 38.05 -27.12
CA LYS A 50 -9.06 38.29 -26.33
C LYS A 50 -8.88 37.34 -25.15
N ASP A 51 -9.98 36.82 -24.62
CA ASP A 51 -10.00 36.06 -23.37
C ASP A 51 -9.71 34.55 -23.55
N HIS A 52 -9.52 34.08 -24.79
CA HIS A 52 -9.09 32.70 -25.08
C HIS A 52 -7.56 32.57 -25.17
N VAL A 53 -7.06 31.35 -24.96
CA VAL A 53 -5.65 31.00 -25.20
C VAL A 53 -5.45 30.74 -26.69
N LYS A 54 -4.63 31.58 -27.35
CA LYS A 54 -4.29 31.47 -28.78
C LYS A 54 -2.96 30.74 -29.02
N LEU A 55 -2.08 30.71 -28.01
CA LEU A 55 -0.80 30.01 -28.05
C LEU A 55 -0.55 29.30 -26.73
N MET A 56 -0.37 27.98 -26.76
CA MET A 56 0.11 27.20 -25.62
C MET A 56 1.58 26.84 -25.85
N LEU A 57 2.45 27.23 -24.93
CA LEU A 57 3.85 26.82 -24.88
C LEU A 57 4.02 25.82 -23.75
N TYR A 58 4.74 24.72 -23.99
CA TYR A 58 5.15 23.81 -22.93
C TYR A 58 6.67 23.62 -22.95
N PHE A 59 7.25 23.51 -21.75
CA PHE A 59 8.67 23.25 -21.52
C PHE A 59 8.78 21.93 -20.78
N ASP A 60 9.31 20.91 -21.45
CA ASP A 60 9.58 19.61 -20.86
C ASP A 60 10.91 19.60 -20.09
N GLU A 61 10.98 18.79 -19.04
CA GLU A 61 12.06 18.75 -18.02
C GLU A 61 12.58 20.14 -17.60
N ALA A 62 11.64 21.03 -17.26
CA ALA A 62 11.88 22.42 -16.90
C ALA A 62 12.81 22.62 -15.69
N HIS A 63 13.01 21.62 -14.84
CA HIS A 63 13.96 21.68 -13.72
C HIS A 63 15.41 21.97 -14.18
N ILE A 64 15.79 21.56 -15.40
CA ILE A 64 17.09 21.87 -16.01
C ILE A 64 17.32 23.39 -16.15
N LEU A 65 16.24 24.17 -16.32
CA LEU A 65 16.31 25.63 -16.37
C LEU A 65 16.63 26.23 -14.99
N ALA A 66 16.10 25.65 -13.91
CA ALA A 66 16.31 26.11 -12.55
C ALA A 66 17.71 25.74 -12.00
N GLN A 67 18.21 24.56 -12.39
CA GLN A 67 19.56 24.11 -12.06
C GLN A 67 20.66 24.98 -12.72
N ARG A 68 20.34 25.67 -13.83
CA ARG A 68 21.32 26.45 -14.62
C ARG A 68 21.36 27.93 -14.23
N LYS A 69 22.32 28.31 -13.38
CA LYS A 69 22.59 29.70 -12.99
C LYS A 69 23.02 30.61 -14.15
N VAL A 70 22.60 31.88 -14.09
CA VAL A 70 23.00 32.94 -15.03
C VAL A 70 24.41 33.42 -14.67
N PRO A 71 25.41 33.33 -15.58
CA PRO A 71 26.77 33.76 -15.28
C PRO A 71 26.84 35.27 -14.97
N GLY A 72 27.30 35.61 -13.76
CA GLY A 72 27.49 37.00 -13.33
C GLY A 72 26.26 37.73 -12.79
N ASP A 73 25.11 37.07 -12.64
CA ASP A 73 23.93 37.67 -11.99
C ASP A 73 24.13 37.75 -10.47
N LEU A 74 24.09 38.97 -9.90
CA LEU A 74 24.35 39.22 -8.49
C LEU A 74 23.24 38.74 -7.54
N ASP A 75 22.02 38.53 -8.05
CA ASP A 75 20.90 37.99 -7.26
C ASP A 75 20.85 36.45 -7.29
N GLY A 76 21.79 35.80 -8.02
CA GLY A 76 21.87 34.35 -8.13
C GLY A 76 20.75 33.71 -8.96
N LYS A 77 20.18 34.44 -9.93
CA LYS A 77 19.13 33.95 -10.82
C LYS A 77 19.57 32.74 -11.67
N ASP A 78 18.59 31.93 -12.07
CA ASP A 78 18.76 30.87 -13.06
C ASP A 78 18.02 31.17 -14.39
N MET A 79 18.05 30.22 -15.32
CA MET A 79 17.36 30.38 -16.61
C MET A 79 15.84 30.36 -16.48
N TYR A 80 15.29 29.77 -15.42
CA TYR A 80 13.85 29.77 -15.12
C TYR A 80 13.39 31.14 -14.59
N ASP A 81 14.13 31.73 -13.63
CA ASP A 81 13.95 33.10 -13.15
C ASP A 81 13.92 34.11 -14.33
N VAL A 82 14.82 33.95 -15.31
CA VAL A 82 14.88 34.77 -16.53
C VAL A 82 13.67 34.53 -17.44
N LEU A 83 13.31 33.27 -17.71
CA LEU A 83 12.21 32.92 -18.60
C LEU A 83 10.85 33.40 -18.05
N CYS A 84 10.60 33.19 -16.75
CA CYS A 84 9.44 33.74 -16.05
C CYS A 84 9.45 35.27 -16.04
N SER A 85 10.63 35.90 -15.93
CA SER A 85 10.74 37.36 -16.06
C SER A 85 10.34 37.85 -17.46
N CYS A 86 10.72 37.16 -18.53
CA CYS A 86 10.29 37.46 -19.89
C CYS A 86 8.76 37.33 -20.06
N PHE A 87 8.16 36.22 -19.63
CA PHE A 87 6.71 36.03 -19.71
C PHE A 87 5.92 37.02 -18.84
N SER A 88 6.48 37.48 -17.72
CA SER A 88 5.85 38.49 -16.87
C SER A 88 5.69 39.88 -17.50
N LEU A 89 6.25 40.10 -18.69
CA LEU A 89 6.09 41.31 -19.50
C LEU A 89 4.96 41.18 -20.54
N LEU A 90 4.30 40.02 -20.59
CA LEU A 90 3.24 39.67 -21.53
C LEU A 90 1.87 39.38 -20.87
N PRO A 91 1.47 40.00 -19.72
CA PRO A 91 0.28 39.61 -18.95
C PRO A 91 -1.06 39.98 -19.61
N SER A 92 -1.05 40.55 -20.81
CA SER A 92 -2.24 40.89 -21.60
C SER A 92 -2.25 40.19 -22.97
N SER A 93 -1.36 39.21 -23.16
CA SER A 93 -1.28 38.39 -24.37
C SER A 93 -2.01 37.07 -24.16
N SER A 94 -2.67 36.57 -25.20
CA SER A 94 -3.42 35.30 -25.23
C SER A 94 -2.51 34.05 -25.23
N VAL A 95 -1.55 33.98 -24.30
CA VAL A 95 -0.52 32.94 -24.22
C VAL A 95 -0.59 32.21 -22.88
N PHE A 96 -0.59 30.88 -22.93
CA PHE A 96 -0.48 30.01 -21.75
C PHE A 96 0.86 29.28 -21.76
N VAL A 97 1.51 29.16 -20.61
CA VAL A 97 2.83 28.54 -20.48
C VAL A 97 2.78 27.43 -19.42
N ILE A 98 3.17 26.22 -19.83
CA ILE A 98 3.24 25.04 -18.99
C ILE A 98 4.70 24.66 -18.76
N TYR A 99 5.06 24.37 -17.52
CA TYR A 99 6.34 23.79 -17.15
C TYR A 99 6.10 22.35 -16.66
N LEU A 100 6.69 21.37 -17.33
CA LEU A 100 6.65 19.97 -16.95
C LEU A 100 7.99 19.59 -16.32
N SER A 101 7.97 18.75 -15.29
CA SER A 101 9.17 18.24 -14.64
C SER A 101 8.86 16.89 -13.98
N THR A 102 9.72 15.91 -14.20
CA THR A 102 9.71 14.65 -13.44
C THR A 102 10.38 14.80 -12.07
N GLN A 103 11.41 15.66 -11.96
CA GLN A 103 12.09 15.97 -10.70
C GLN A 103 11.21 16.80 -9.76
N SER A 104 11.10 16.36 -8.50
CA SER A 104 10.15 16.88 -7.49
C SER A 104 10.70 17.98 -6.57
N ASP A 105 11.82 18.63 -6.95
CA ASP A 105 12.33 19.85 -6.30
C ASP A 105 11.43 21.05 -6.61
N ILE A 106 10.19 20.98 -6.15
CA ILE A 106 9.14 21.98 -6.40
C ILE A 106 9.52 23.34 -5.81
N SER A 107 10.42 23.38 -4.84
CA SER A 107 11.03 24.61 -4.34
C SER A 107 11.79 25.41 -5.41
N ASP A 108 12.26 24.81 -6.49
CA ASP A 108 12.99 25.51 -7.56
C ASP A 108 12.06 26.10 -8.63
N LEU A 109 10.93 25.45 -8.93
CA LEU A 109 9.95 25.92 -9.92
C LEU A 109 8.78 26.70 -9.29
N ALA A 110 8.37 26.34 -8.07
CA ALA A 110 7.31 27.00 -7.29
C ALA A 110 7.77 27.28 -5.83
N PRO A 111 8.83 28.09 -5.63
CA PRO A 111 9.39 28.39 -4.31
C PRO A 111 8.38 29.02 -3.34
N ARG A 112 8.48 28.58 -2.07
CA ARG A 112 7.88 29.25 -0.90
C ARG A 112 8.11 30.76 -0.90
N ARG A 113 7.15 31.53 -0.38
CA ARG A 113 7.24 32.99 -0.20
C ARG A 113 8.56 33.47 0.43
N SER A 114 9.11 32.73 1.39
CA SER A 114 10.38 33.06 2.07
C SER A 114 11.65 32.74 1.26
N LEU A 115 11.56 31.82 0.30
CA LEU A 115 12.68 31.34 -0.53
C LEU A 115 12.61 31.86 -1.97
N SER A 116 11.47 32.43 -2.38
CA SER A 116 11.27 32.92 -3.74
C SER A 116 12.19 34.09 -4.07
N ARG A 117 12.94 33.95 -5.17
CA ARG A 117 13.93 34.91 -5.63
C ARG A 117 13.28 36.12 -6.31
N SER A 118 12.10 35.92 -6.90
CA SER A 118 11.26 36.98 -7.47
C SER A 118 10.62 37.83 -6.37
N ALA A 119 11.00 39.12 -6.29
CA ALA A 119 10.41 40.05 -5.33
C ALA A 119 8.88 40.12 -5.42
N ARG A 120 8.33 40.10 -6.65
CA ARG A 120 6.87 40.09 -6.90
C ARG A 120 6.17 38.87 -6.28
N ALA A 121 6.82 37.71 -6.28
CA ALA A 121 6.28 36.48 -5.66
C ALA A 121 6.41 36.48 -4.12
N ARG A 122 7.39 37.21 -3.56
CA ARG A 122 7.46 37.48 -2.12
C ARG A 122 6.40 38.48 -1.66
N GLU A 123 6.08 39.47 -2.49
CA GLU A 123 5.11 40.53 -2.20
C GLU A 123 3.66 40.04 -2.39
N ASN A 124 3.36 39.37 -3.51
CA ASN A 124 2.06 38.82 -3.83
C ASN A 124 2.13 37.28 -4.06
N PRO A 125 2.19 36.47 -2.98
CA PRO A 125 2.26 35.01 -3.08
C PRO A 125 0.97 34.37 -3.61
N GLU A 126 -0.18 35.02 -3.47
CA GLU A 126 -1.48 34.52 -3.98
C GLU A 126 -1.58 34.61 -5.52
N ALA A 127 -0.65 35.32 -6.17
CA ALA A 127 -0.49 35.33 -7.63
C ALA A 127 0.43 34.21 -8.17
N LEU A 128 1.02 33.37 -7.32
CA LEU A 128 1.65 32.12 -7.77
C LEU A 128 0.56 31.07 -8.00
N GLN A 129 0.49 30.55 -9.22
CA GLN A 129 -0.38 29.42 -9.53
C GLN A 129 0.16 28.15 -8.85
N ALA A 130 -0.70 27.38 -8.19
CA ALA A 130 -0.33 26.11 -7.59
C ALA A 130 0.12 25.10 -8.66
N PRO A 131 1.07 24.19 -8.37
CA PRO A 131 1.43 23.10 -9.27
C PRO A 131 0.21 22.25 -9.62
N ILE A 132 0.03 21.95 -10.91
CA ILE A 132 -1.07 21.09 -11.38
C ILE A 132 -0.68 19.63 -11.12
N THR A 133 -1.42 18.95 -10.26
CA THR A 133 -1.23 17.52 -9.94
C THR A 133 -2.36 16.64 -10.47
N GLU A 134 -3.47 17.25 -10.88
CA GLU A 134 -4.76 16.66 -11.25
C GLU A 134 -4.74 16.12 -12.69
N THR A 135 -3.79 15.23 -13.00
CA THR A 135 -3.66 14.64 -14.33
C THR A 135 -4.80 13.66 -14.66
N PRO A 136 -5.22 13.53 -15.94
CA PRO A 136 -6.25 12.58 -16.33
C PRO A 136 -5.90 11.13 -15.97
N PHE A 137 -6.84 10.42 -15.37
CA PHE A 137 -6.69 9.05 -14.87
C PHE A 137 -7.99 8.27 -15.11
N ASP A 138 -7.89 6.99 -15.48
CA ASP A 138 -9.02 6.16 -15.93
C ASP A 138 -9.88 6.85 -17.02
N CYS A 139 -9.23 7.57 -17.93
CA CYS A 139 -9.87 8.38 -18.98
C CYS A 139 -9.99 7.65 -20.33
N SER A 140 -10.02 6.31 -20.33
CA SER A 140 -10.22 5.53 -21.56
C SER A 140 -11.62 5.72 -22.14
N PRO A 141 -11.77 5.82 -23.49
CA PRO A 141 -13.07 5.82 -24.16
C PRO A 141 -13.82 4.47 -24.07
N ARG A 142 -13.27 3.45 -23.40
CA ARG A 142 -13.93 2.17 -23.10
C ARG A 142 -14.66 2.15 -21.74
N PHE A 143 -14.68 3.26 -21.01
CA PHE A 143 -15.39 3.35 -19.73
C PHE A 143 -16.74 4.08 -19.86
N PRO A 144 -17.75 3.76 -19.02
CA PRO A 144 -17.71 2.80 -17.90
C PRO A 144 -17.72 1.32 -18.33
N VAL A 145 -17.20 0.44 -17.47
CA VAL A 145 -17.45 -1.01 -17.55
C VAL A 145 -18.80 -1.30 -16.89
N ASN A 146 -19.73 -1.96 -17.58
CA ASN A 146 -21.00 -2.35 -16.97
C ASN A 146 -20.93 -3.78 -16.41
N PRO A 147 -21.59 -4.09 -15.27
CA PRO A 147 -21.71 -5.45 -14.78
C PRO A 147 -22.44 -6.35 -15.79
N GLY A 148 -21.91 -7.54 -16.04
CA GLY A 148 -22.49 -8.53 -16.95
C GLY A 148 -22.01 -8.48 -18.40
N GLU A 149 -21.15 -7.52 -18.78
CA GLU A 149 -20.59 -7.44 -20.15
C GLU A 149 -19.31 -8.25 -20.34
N LEU A 150 -18.47 -8.33 -19.31
CA LEU A 150 -17.14 -8.95 -19.36
C LEU A 150 -17.15 -10.35 -18.74
N LYS A 151 -16.22 -11.20 -19.18
CA LYS A 151 -15.85 -12.47 -18.54
C LYS A 151 -14.46 -12.38 -17.89
N LEU A 152 -14.06 -13.46 -17.22
CA LEU A 152 -12.69 -13.64 -16.72
C LEU A 152 -11.63 -13.52 -17.83
N GLU A 153 -11.92 -14.03 -19.03
CA GLU A 153 -10.98 -14.04 -20.17
C GLU A 153 -10.67 -12.66 -20.74
N ASP A 154 -11.60 -11.70 -20.65
CA ASP A 154 -11.40 -10.33 -21.12
C ASP A 154 -10.45 -9.54 -20.19
N VAL A 155 -10.65 -9.68 -18.87
CA VAL A 155 -10.07 -8.77 -17.88
C VAL A 155 -8.57 -8.96 -17.65
N TYR A 156 -8.00 -10.12 -18.02
CA TYR A 156 -6.56 -10.40 -17.94
C TYR A 156 -5.79 -10.10 -19.22
N THR A 157 -6.44 -9.52 -20.24
CA THR A 157 -5.74 -9.09 -21.47
C THR A 157 -4.93 -7.82 -21.25
N VAL A 158 -3.80 -7.70 -21.94
CA VAL A 158 -2.97 -6.48 -21.95
C VAL A 158 -3.81 -5.27 -22.40
N ASP A 159 -4.66 -5.44 -23.41
CA ASP A 159 -5.56 -4.40 -23.91
C ASP A 159 -6.51 -3.88 -22.84
N PHE A 160 -7.08 -4.76 -22.01
CA PHE A 160 -7.99 -4.36 -20.93
C PHE A 160 -7.25 -3.69 -19.77
N MET A 161 -6.14 -4.30 -19.32
CA MET A 161 -5.31 -3.75 -18.25
C MET A 161 -4.74 -2.37 -18.57
N ALA A 162 -4.46 -2.10 -19.85
CA ALA A 162 -3.95 -0.81 -20.34
C ALA A 162 -4.98 0.34 -20.30
N GLN A 163 -6.28 0.07 -20.17
CA GLN A 163 -7.33 1.10 -20.16
C GLN A 163 -7.36 1.89 -18.85
N PHE A 164 -7.00 1.22 -17.74
CA PHE A 164 -6.91 1.81 -16.42
C PHE A 164 -5.59 2.57 -16.24
N GLY A 165 -5.64 3.60 -15.41
CA GLY A 165 -4.47 4.39 -15.05
C GLY A 165 -4.29 5.66 -15.87
N ARG A 166 -3.04 6.09 -15.96
CA ARG A 166 -2.61 7.22 -16.78
C ARG A 166 -2.80 6.89 -18.27
N PRO A 167 -3.12 7.87 -19.13
CA PRO A 167 -3.29 7.70 -20.58
C PRO A 167 -1.95 7.52 -21.33
N LEU A 168 -1.14 6.56 -20.88
CA LEU A 168 0.13 6.15 -21.47
C LEU A 168 0.00 4.80 -22.20
N PHE A 169 -0.64 3.80 -21.58
CA PHE A 169 -0.58 2.44 -22.10
C PHE A 169 -1.62 2.18 -23.20
N TRP A 170 -2.89 2.54 -22.99
CA TRP A 170 -3.90 2.39 -24.06
C TRP A 170 -3.65 3.33 -25.24
N THR A 171 -3.10 4.51 -25.01
CA THR A 171 -2.76 5.48 -26.07
C THR A 171 -1.65 4.95 -26.97
N LEU A 172 -0.61 4.33 -26.41
CA LEU A 172 0.41 3.60 -27.18
C LEU A 172 -0.20 2.47 -28.02
N LEU A 173 -1.11 1.66 -27.46
CA LEU A 173 -1.78 0.57 -28.20
C LEU A 173 -2.69 1.07 -29.32
N VAL A 174 -3.30 2.25 -29.19
CA VAL A 174 -4.14 2.88 -30.23
C VAL A 174 -3.27 3.55 -31.30
N GLY A 175 -2.24 4.29 -30.91
CA GLY A 175 -1.33 5.00 -31.82
C GLY A 175 -0.40 4.08 -32.62
N ALA A 176 -0.25 2.81 -32.23
CA ALA A 176 0.62 1.85 -32.91
C ALA A 176 0.18 1.46 -34.33
N GLY A 177 -1.10 1.66 -34.69
CA GLY A 177 -1.64 1.23 -35.99
C GLY A 177 -1.35 -0.25 -36.29
N ASP A 178 -0.78 -0.53 -37.46
CA ASP A 178 -0.39 -1.89 -37.88
C ASP A 178 0.64 -2.57 -36.97
N GLN A 179 1.38 -1.80 -36.14
CA GLN A 179 2.35 -2.33 -35.18
C GLN A 179 1.71 -2.75 -33.84
N ARG A 180 0.37 -2.72 -33.72
CA ARG A 180 -0.36 -2.97 -32.46
C ARG A 180 0.10 -4.22 -31.72
N ASP A 181 0.20 -5.38 -32.39
CA ASP A 181 0.58 -6.63 -31.70
C ASP A 181 2.07 -6.66 -31.27
N GLN A 182 2.94 -5.92 -31.95
CA GLN A 182 4.34 -5.75 -31.55
C GLN A 182 4.47 -4.83 -30.31
N VAL A 183 3.63 -3.80 -30.21
CA VAL A 183 3.53 -2.98 -28.98
C VAL A 183 2.86 -3.78 -27.86
N ARG A 184 1.77 -4.50 -28.15
CA ARG A 184 1.02 -5.34 -27.20
C ARG A 184 1.87 -6.41 -26.52
N SER A 185 2.78 -7.04 -27.27
CA SER A 185 3.72 -8.04 -26.74
C SER A 185 4.85 -7.44 -25.89
N THR A 186 5.20 -6.16 -26.07
CA THR A 186 6.36 -5.51 -25.41
C THR A 186 5.98 -4.48 -24.34
N ILE A 187 4.74 -4.00 -24.29
CA ILE A 187 4.31 -2.89 -23.42
C ILE A 187 4.43 -3.19 -21.92
N VAL A 188 4.30 -4.46 -21.51
CA VAL A 188 4.50 -4.87 -20.11
C VAL A 188 5.99 -4.84 -19.74
N ASP A 189 6.88 -5.21 -20.67
CA ASP A 189 8.32 -5.11 -20.46
C ASP A 189 8.82 -3.65 -20.53
N LEU A 190 8.19 -2.80 -21.35
CA LEU A 190 8.37 -1.35 -21.28
C LEU A 190 7.97 -0.78 -19.91
N ALA A 191 6.87 -1.25 -19.33
CA ALA A 191 6.46 -0.87 -17.98
C ALA A 191 7.44 -1.38 -16.91
N ARG A 192 7.99 -2.60 -17.06
CA ARG A 192 9.08 -3.11 -16.20
C ARG A 192 10.32 -2.23 -16.28
N SER A 193 10.79 -1.91 -17.48
CA SER A 193 11.94 -1.03 -17.69
C SER A 193 11.75 0.35 -17.08
N LYS A 194 10.54 0.92 -17.16
CA LYS A 194 10.18 2.19 -16.53
C LYS A 194 10.06 2.09 -15.00
N LEU A 195 9.66 0.96 -14.43
CA LEU A 195 9.66 0.74 -12.98
C LEU A 195 11.08 0.62 -12.41
N ILE A 196 12.00 -0.04 -13.12
CA ILE A 196 13.38 -0.24 -12.62
C ILE A 196 14.40 0.79 -13.12
N LEU A 197 13.97 1.75 -13.94
CA LEU A 197 14.83 2.71 -14.66
C LEU A 197 15.99 2.04 -15.42
N ASN A 198 15.71 0.93 -16.12
CA ASN A 198 16.73 0.14 -16.82
C ASN A 198 16.14 -0.64 -18.01
N SER A 199 16.83 -0.62 -19.16
CA SER A 199 16.44 -1.41 -20.34
C SER A 199 16.66 -2.92 -20.13
N ASN A 200 17.62 -3.32 -19.30
CA ASN A 200 17.80 -4.71 -18.92
C ASN A 200 16.88 -5.08 -17.74
N ILE A 201 15.71 -5.64 -18.05
CA ILE A 201 14.72 -6.15 -17.08
C ILE A 201 15.14 -7.50 -16.45
N SER A 202 16.15 -8.16 -17.00
CA SER A 202 16.59 -9.52 -16.65
C SER A 202 17.72 -9.52 -15.61
N GLN A 203 17.49 -8.85 -14.48
CA GLN A 203 18.46 -8.62 -13.40
C GLN A 203 18.05 -9.28 -12.08
N ASN A 204 19.05 -9.60 -11.24
CA ASN A 204 18.85 -9.93 -9.83
C ASN A 204 18.54 -8.63 -9.05
N TYR A 205 17.67 -8.69 -8.02
CA TYR A 205 17.43 -7.54 -7.15
C TYR A 205 18.72 -7.01 -6.50
N ASP A 206 19.74 -7.86 -6.29
CA ASP A 206 21.05 -7.44 -5.76
C ASP A 206 21.70 -6.32 -6.61
N THR A 207 21.65 -6.41 -7.94
CA THR A 207 22.33 -5.47 -8.86
C THR A 207 21.53 -4.20 -9.18
N VAL A 208 20.26 -4.16 -8.79
CA VAL A 208 19.33 -3.07 -9.09
C VAL A 208 19.46 -1.94 -8.05
N ALA A 209 19.17 -0.69 -8.44
CA ALA A 209 19.21 0.46 -7.53
C ALA A 209 18.14 0.34 -6.42
N PRO A 210 18.39 0.83 -5.18
CA PRO A 210 17.42 0.74 -4.09
C PRO A 210 16.02 1.26 -4.44
N ALA A 211 15.92 2.44 -5.06
CA ALA A 211 14.64 3.02 -5.46
C ALA A 211 13.86 2.13 -6.46
N ALA A 212 14.53 1.47 -7.40
CA ALA A 212 13.89 0.50 -8.29
C ALA A 212 13.36 -0.75 -7.55
N LYS A 213 14.01 -1.18 -6.45
CA LYS A 213 13.48 -2.25 -5.59
C LYS A 213 12.26 -1.75 -4.81
N THR A 214 12.31 -0.54 -4.25
CA THR A 214 11.17 0.10 -3.59
C THR A 214 9.98 0.23 -4.54
N ALA A 215 10.20 0.66 -5.78
CA ALA A 215 9.15 0.86 -6.78
C ALA A 215 8.37 -0.43 -7.05
N VAL A 216 9.07 -1.53 -7.33
CA VAL A 216 8.44 -2.84 -7.57
C VAL A 216 7.74 -3.35 -6.31
N LEU A 217 8.33 -3.17 -5.12
CA LEU A 217 7.70 -3.56 -3.85
C LEU A 217 6.43 -2.75 -3.53
N ASP A 218 6.46 -1.44 -3.79
CA ASP A 218 5.40 -0.50 -3.44
C ASP A 218 4.19 -0.59 -4.39
N VAL A 219 4.42 -0.78 -5.69
CA VAL A 219 3.35 -1.13 -6.63
C VAL A 219 2.60 -2.39 -6.18
N LEU A 220 3.30 -3.38 -5.61
CA LEU A 220 2.70 -4.65 -5.17
C LEU A 220 2.03 -4.56 -3.79
N LEU A 221 2.62 -3.82 -2.83
CA LEU A 221 2.17 -3.82 -1.42
C LEU A 221 1.45 -2.54 -0.96
N ASN A 222 1.54 -1.44 -1.71
CA ASN A 222 1.03 -0.11 -1.37
C ASN A 222 1.52 0.39 0.01
N LEU A 223 2.81 0.70 0.08
CA LEU A 223 3.55 1.05 1.29
C LEU A 223 3.23 2.47 1.77
N ASP A 224 3.21 2.65 3.09
CA ASP A 224 3.14 3.99 3.70
C ASP A 224 4.54 4.43 4.16
N PHE A 225 4.93 5.61 3.69
CA PHE A 225 6.23 6.23 3.96
C PHE A 225 6.09 7.14 5.19
N GLU A 226 7.10 7.17 6.06
CA GLU A 226 7.15 8.03 7.25
C GLU A 226 7.43 9.49 6.84
N PRO A 227 6.40 10.38 6.84
CA PRO A 227 6.51 11.69 6.19
C PRO A 227 7.37 12.71 6.95
N ARG A 228 7.86 12.37 8.15
CA ARG A 228 8.71 13.23 8.98
C ARG A 228 10.21 12.95 8.82
N ARG A 229 10.60 11.93 8.04
CA ARG A 229 12.01 11.55 7.82
C ARG A 229 12.46 11.98 6.42
N GLN A 230 13.51 12.82 6.34
CA GLN A 230 14.03 13.35 5.07
C GLN A 230 14.34 12.23 4.05
N VAL A 231 14.94 11.12 4.48
CA VAL A 231 15.25 9.96 3.63
C VAL A 231 14.00 9.34 2.96
N ALA A 232 12.81 9.49 3.54
CA ALA A 232 11.56 9.08 2.91
C ALA A 232 11.14 10.06 1.81
N LEU A 233 11.24 11.38 2.06
CA LEU A 233 10.96 12.44 1.08
C LEU A 233 11.91 12.38 -0.11
N ASP A 234 13.20 12.15 0.14
CA ASP A 234 14.24 11.94 -0.87
C ASP A 234 13.90 10.72 -1.74
N ARG A 235 13.41 9.63 -1.14
CA ARG A 235 12.99 8.42 -1.86
C ARG A 235 11.69 8.63 -2.63
N GLU A 236 10.69 9.34 -2.09
CA GLU A 236 9.48 9.70 -2.86
C GLU A 236 9.85 10.49 -4.12
N THR A 237 10.72 11.49 -3.99
CA THR A 237 11.25 12.30 -5.11
C THR A 237 11.97 11.45 -6.15
N GLN A 238 12.85 10.53 -5.73
CA GLN A 238 13.52 9.57 -6.63
C GLN A 238 12.50 8.70 -7.39
N LEU A 239 11.45 8.24 -6.70
CA LEU A 239 10.45 7.35 -7.27
C LEU A 239 9.50 8.04 -8.26
N VAL A 240 9.19 9.33 -8.05
CA VAL A 240 8.45 10.15 -9.01
C VAL A 240 9.30 10.42 -10.25
N ALA A 241 10.55 10.86 -10.07
CA ALA A 241 11.43 11.20 -11.18
C ALA A 241 11.81 10.00 -12.06
N GLY A 242 12.16 8.86 -11.43
CA GLY A 242 12.75 7.72 -12.13
C GLY A 242 11.87 6.48 -12.28
N HIS A 243 10.83 6.31 -11.45
CA HIS A 243 10.21 4.99 -11.22
C HIS A 243 8.68 4.99 -11.28
N MET A 244 8.08 5.85 -12.11
CA MET A 244 6.64 5.89 -12.40
C MET A 244 5.71 6.20 -11.21
N ARG A 245 6.19 6.68 -10.04
CA ARG A 245 5.30 7.13 -8.94
C ARG A 245 4.50 8.36 -9.37
N VAL A 246 3.30 8.52 -8.84
CA VAL A 246 2.41 9.66 -9.16
C VAL A 246 2.38 10.63 -7.98
N VAL A 247 2.55 11.93 -8.23
CA VAL A 247 2.24 12.98 -7.25
C VAL A 247 0.73 13.21 -7.24
N PHE A 248 0.10 12.98 -6.08
CA PHE A 248 -1.33 13.21 -5.87
C PHE A 248 -1.63 14.63 -5.39
N SER A 249 -0.68 15.29 -4.72
CA SER A 249 -0.82 16.67 -4.26
C SER A 249 0.52 17.29 -3.89
N VAL A 250 0.66 18.59 -4.16
CA VAL A 250 1.63 19.47 -3.48
C VAL A 250 0.86 20.29 -2.43
N PRO A 251 1.23 20.26 -1.13
CA PRO A 251 0.66 21.13 -0.12
C PRO A 251 0.92 22.61 -0.42
N LYS A 252 0.13 23.52 0.16
CA LYS A 252 0.32 24.98 0.04
C LYS A 252 1.72 25.44 0.48
N GLU A 253 2.33 24.63 1.33
CA GLU A 253 3.64 24.82 1.92
C GLU A 253 4.78 24.54 0.92
N CYS A 254 4.56 23.85 -0.21
CA CYS A 254 5.59 23.49 -1.20
C CYS A 254 6.90 22.92 -0.60
N GLU A 255 6.78 22.12 0.48
CA GLU A 255 7.91 21.62 1.29
C GLU A 255 8.13 20.11 1.17
N TYR A 256 7.10 19.39 0.72
CA TYR A 256 7.11 17.94 0.46
C TYR A 256 6.01 17.61 -0.57
N ILE A 257 6.01 16.38 -1.09
CA ILE A 257 4.95 15.86 -1.96
C ILE A 257 4.05 14.87 -1.20
N ARG A 258 2.81 14.69 -1.67
CA ARG A 258 2.04 13.47 -1.41
C ARG A 258 2.03 12.65 -2.68
N SER A 259 2.64 11.47 -2.64
CA SER A 259 2.81 10.64 -3.83
C SER A 259 2.67 9.15 -3.54
N GLY A 260 2.45 8.35 -4.58
CA GLY A 260 2.31 6.90 -4.44
C GLY A 260 2.07 6.20 -5.77
N TYR A 261 1.81 4.90 -5.71
CA TYR A 261 1.38 4.12 -6.86
C TYR A 261 -0.14 3.92 -6.79
N PRO A 262 -0.92 4.57 -7.67
CA PRO A 262 -2.34 4.29 -7.79
C PRO A 262 -2.55 2.92 -8.45
N SER A 263 -3.77 2.39 -8.37
CA SER A 263 -4.10 1.07 -8.92
C SER A 263 -4.05 1.08 -10.45
N GLU A 264 -2.94 0.60 -11.02
CA GLU A 264 -2.71 0.50 -12.47
C GLU A 264 -2.38 -0.95 -12.82
N PRO A 265 -3.34 -1.76 -13.32
CA PRO A 265 -3.21 -3.21 -13.45
C PRO A 265 -2.04 -3.66 -14.33
N LEU A 266 -1.76 -2.93 -15.42
CA LEU A 266 -0.61 -3.21 -16.29
C LEU A 266 0.73 -2.93 -15.58
N LEU A 267 0.78 -1.91 -14.72
CA LEU A 267 1.96 -1.58 -13.91
C LEU A 267 2.17 -2.61 -12.79
N ALA A 268 1.08 -3.12 -12.20
CA ALA A 268 1.11 -4.20 -11.20
C ALA A 268 1.46 -5.57 -11.80
N GLU A 269 1.02 -5.86 -13.03
CA GLU A 269 1.47 -7.00 -13.83
C GLU A 269 2.98 -6.92 -14.09
N ALA A 270 3.46 -5.75 -14.53
CA ALA A 270 4.89 -5.49 -14.73
C ALA A 270 5.70 -5.67 -13.43
N ALA A 271 5.23 -5.13 -12.30
CA ALA A 271 5.88 -5.31 -11.00
C ALA A 271 5.87 -6.78 -10.56
N SER A 272 4.78 -7.52 -10.81
CA SER A 272 4.67 -8.95 -10.47
C SER A 272 5.69 -9.79 -11.24
N ARG A 273 5.81 -9.56 -12.55
CA ARG A 273 6.86 -10.16 -13.40
C ARG A 273 8.26 -9.79 -12.94
N GLN A 274 8.48 -8.54 -12.55
CA GLN A 274 9.81 -8.09 -12.14
C GLN A 274 10.24 -8.66 -10.78
N MET A 275 9.33 -8.77 -9.83
CA MET A 275 9.58 -9.41 -8.53
C MET A 275 9.79 -10.93 -8.66
N ASP A 276 9.12 -11.57 -9.62
CA ASP A 276 9.35 -12.98 -9.95
C ASP A 276 10.71 -13.19 -10.66
N GLU A 277 11.11 -12.28 -11.54
CA GLU A 277 12.46 -12.28 -12.14
C GLU A 277 13.56 -12.08 -11.08
N PHE A 278 13.31 -11.19 -10.10
CA PHE A 278 14.18 -11.01 -8.94
C PHE A 278 14.29 -12.29 -8.10
N GLN A 279 13.18 -12.99 -7.85
CA GLN A 279 13.17 -14.25 -7.09
C GLN A 279 13.96 -15.36 -7.81
N GLN A 280 13.84 -15.46 -9.12
CA GLN A 280 14.48 -16.53 -9.91
C GLN A 280 15.96 -16.27 -10.21
N ARG A 281 16.38 -14.99 -10.27
CA ARG A 281 17.79 -14.59 -10.39
C ARG A 281 18.50 -14.37 -9.05
N ALA A 282 17.80 -14.54 -7.93
CA ALA A 282 18.38 -14.46 -6.60
C ALA A 282 19.47 -15.54 -6.42
N SER A 283 20.59 -15.17 -5.81
CA SER A 283 21.73 -16.07 -5.54
C SER A 283 21.37 -17.32 -4.72
N ASN A 284 20.22 -17.30 -4.03
CA ASN A 284 19.56 -18.47 -3.45
C ASN A 284 18.04 -18.34 -3.63
N PRO A 285 17.41 -19.05 -4.58
CA PRO A 285 15.97 -18.97 -4.83
C PRO A 285 15.07 -19.44 -3.68
N SER A 286 15.63 -20.03 -2.61
CA SER A 286 14.88 -20.39 -1.40
C SER A 286 14.64 -19.19 -0.47
N ILE A 287 15.36 -18.08 -0.67
CA ILE A 287 15.22 -16.85 0.14
C ILE A 287 14.20 -15.94 -0.53
N ASN A 288 13.22 -15.43 0.21
CA ASN A 288 12.16 -14.58 -0.31
C ASN A 288 12.69 -13.16 -0.62
N ALA A 289 12.88 -12.84 -1.91
CA ALA A 289 13.42 -11.56 -2.37
C ALA A 289 12.53 -10.37 -1.96
N MET A 290 11.20 -10.54 -1.94
CA MET A 290 10.28 -9.49 -1.47
C MET A 290 10.51 -9.17 0.01
N ALA A 291 10.80 -10.18 0.84
CA ALA A 291 11.08 -10.01 2.26
C ALA A 291 12.45 -9.35 2.52
N GLN A 292 13.47 -9.68 1.72
CA GLN A 292 14.79 -9.03 1.77
C GLN A 292 14.69 -7.53 1.44
N ILE A 293 13.96 -7.18 0.37
CA ILE A 293 13.73 -5.78 0.00
C ILE A 293 12.94 -5.06 1.11
N LEU A 294 11.85 -5.65 1.60
CA LEU A 294 11.03 -5.06 2.67
C LEU A 294 11.83 -4.84 3.97
N GLN A 295 12.72 -5.77 4.34
CA GLN A 295 13.64 -5.59 5.47
C GLN A 295 14.58 -4.40 5.23
N SER A 296 15.12 -4.25 4.02
CA SER A 296 15.99 -3.13 3.65
C SER A 296 15.30 -1.78 3.82
N GLU A 297 14.04 -1.65 3.37
CA GLU A 297 13.29 -0.38 3.47
C GLU A 297 12.80 -0.09 4.90
N PHE A 298 12.50 -1.10 5.72
CA PHE A 298 12.29 -0.90 7.15
C PHE A 298 13.58 -0.51 7.89
N ASN A 299 14.75 -1.00 7.45
CA ASN A 299 16.04 -0.69 8.06
C ASN A 299 16.63 0.66 7.62
N SER A 300 16.31 1.13 6.40
CA SER A 300 16.58 2.51 5.96
C SER A 300 15.67 3.52 6.66
N GLY A 301 14.56 3.05 7.22
CA GLY A 301 13.63 3.86 8.00
C GLY A 301 12.74 4.77 7.16
N ILE A 302 12.52 4.44 5.88
CA ILE A 302 11.57 5.18 5.03
C ILE A 302 10.11 4.81 5.31
N LEU A 303 9.84 3.62 5.86
CA LEU A 303 8.49 3.09 6.06
C LEU A 303 7.91 3.43 7.45
N ASP A 304 6.60 3.59 7.51
CA ASP A 304 5.87 3.69 8.78
C ASP A 304 5.95 2.37 9.57
N GLN A 305 6.52 2.45 10.77
CA GLN A 305 6.58 1.32 11.71
C GLN A 305 5.15 0.97 12.23
N GLY A 306 4.23 1.92 12.16
CA GLY A 306 2.82 1.82 12.50
C GLY A 306 2.07 0.73 11.75
N GLN A 307 2.50 0.30 10.55
CA GLN A 307 1.81 -0.72 9.72
C GLN A 307 2.56 -2.06 9.52
N ARG A 308 3.66 -2.31 10.26
CA ARG A 308 4.50 -3.54 10.13
C ARG A 308 3.72 -4.84 9.90
N GLY A 309 2.71 -5.12 10.73
CA GLY A 309 1.92 -6.35 10.65
C GLY A 309 1.15 -6.50 9.33
N GLU A 310 0.36 -5.48 8.96
CA GLU A 310 -0.43 -5.50 7.72
C GLU A 310 0.44 -5.51 6.46
N VAL A 311 1.61 -4.85 6.46
CA VAL A 311 2.55 -4.88 5.31
C VAL A 311 3.19 -6.27 5.17
N VAL A 312 3.57 -6.92 6.27
CA VAL A 312 4.05 -8.32 6.25
C VAL A 312 2.95 -9.26 5.76
N PHE A 313 1.70 -9.08 6.19
CA PHE A 313 0.62 -9.96 5.71
C PHE A 313 0.34 -9.77 4.22
N ARG A 314 0.33 -8.52 3.73
CA ARG A 314 0.25 -8.21 2.29
C ARG A 314 1.36 -8.93 1.49
N LEU A 315 2.59 -8.96 2.00
CA LEU A 315 3.71 -9.71 1.39
C LEU A 315 3.43 -11.21 1.32
N LEU A 316 2.94 -11.83 2.40
CA LEU A 316 2.63 -13.27 2.41
C LEU A 316 1.57 -13.61 1.34
N LEU A 317 0.52 -12.80 1.24
CA LEU A 317 -0.54 -12.93 0.24
C LEU A 317 -0.01 -12.76 -1.19
N SER A 318 0.84 -11.75 -1.44
CA SER A 318 1.43 -11.47 -2.76
C SER A 318 2.52 -12.46 -3.19
N GLU A 319 3.14 -13.22 -2.28
CA GLU A 319 3.98 -14.38 -2.63
C GLU A 319 3.12 -15.61 -2.93
N ALA A 320 2.12 -15.92 -2.09
CA ALA A 320 1.25 -17.07 -2.25
C ALA A 320 0.49 -17.02 -3.59
N TYR A 321 -0.03 -15.85 -3.94
CA TYR A 321 -0.69 -15.62 -5.23
C TYR A 321 0.25 -15.84 -6.42
N ARG A 322 1.46 -15.27 -6.40
CA ARG A 322 2.44 -15.46 -7.49
C ARG A 322 2.91 -16.91 -7.60
N ARG A 323 2.92 -17.68 -6.51
CA ARG A 323 3.16 -19.13 -6.57
C ARG A 323 2.00 -19.88 -7.21
N ALA A 324 0.78 -19.70 -6.69
CA ALA A 324 -0.41 -20.39 -7.18
C ALA A 324 -0.69 -20.11 -8.67
N VAL A 325 -0.41 -18.90 -9.18
CA VAL A 325 -0.52 -18.60 -10.62
C VAL A 325 0.55 -19.35 -11.44
N ARG A 326 1.76 -19.59 -10.92
CA ARG A 326 2.77 -20.43 -11.59
C ARG A 326 2.40 -21.91 -11.57
N GLU A 327 1.74 -22.38 -10.51
CA GLU A 327 1.26 -23.77 -10.41
C GLU A 327 0.06 -24.06 -11.33
N ASP A 328 -0.91 -23.14 -11.41
CA ASP A 328 -2.09 -23.30 -12.28
C ASP A 328 -1.79 -23.11 -13.78
N HIS A 329 -0.73 -22.37 -14.14
CA HIS A 329 -0.40 -22.03 -15.53
C HIS A 329 1.10 -22.26 -15.86
N PRO A 330 1.65 -23.48 -15.69
CA PRO A 330 3.09 -23.74 -15.76
C PRO A 330 3.67 -23.59 -17.18
N ASP A 331 2.85 -23.78 -18.21
CA ASP A 331 3.26 -23.75 -19.63
C ASP A 331 3.29 -22.33 -20.24
N GLU A 332 2.90 -21.28 -19.49
CA GLU A 332 2.91 -19.90 -20.01
C GLU A 332 4.33 -19.31 -20.09
N SER A 333 4.91 -19.39 -21.29
CA SER A 333 6.22 -18.79 -21.63
C SER A 333 6.33 -17.30 -21.30
N SER A 334 5.21 -16.56 -21.35
CA SER A 334 5.10 -15.18 -20.87
C SER A 334 4.10 -15.09 -19.70
N ARG A 335 4.60 -15.33 -18.47
CA ARG A 335 3.85 -15.37 -17.20
C ARG A 335 2.81 -14.23 -17.10
N ASN A 336 1.52 -14.56 -17.03
CA ASN A 336 0.45 -13.58 -16.81
C ASN A 336 -0.06 -13.62 -15.36
N PHE A 337 0.52 -12.82 -14.47
CA PHE A 337 0.11 -12.80 -13.05
C PHE A 337 -1.33 -12.29 -12.87
N SER A 338 -1.81 -11.49 -13.80
CA SER A 338 -3.16 -10.94 -13.80
C SER A 338 -4.22 -11.91 -14.32
N LYS A 339 -3.85 -13.16 -14.69
CA LYS A 339 -4.77 -14.22 -15.13
C LYS A 339 -5.63 -14.79 -13.98
N GLY A 340 -5.10 -14.80 -12.77
CA GLY A 340 -5.72 -15.41 -11.59
C GLY A 340 -5.40 -16.90 -11.44
N CYS A 341 -5.64 -17.42 -10.24
CA CYS A 341 -5.44 -18.81 -9.84
C CYS A 341 -6.69 -19.34 -9.13
N LYS A 342 -6.83 -20.65 -8.99
CA LYS A 342 -7.90 -21.26 -8.19
C LYS A 342 -7.73 -20.86 -6.73
N LEU A 343 -8.84 -20.63 -6.03
CA LEU A 343 -8.83 -20.36 -4.60
C LEU A 343 -8.22 -21.53 -3.79
N THR A 344 -8.40 -22.77 -4.25
CA THR A 344 -7.79 -23.96 -3.63
C THR A 344 -6.26 -23.95 -3.77
N THR A 345 -5.73 -23.70 -4.97
CA THR A 345 -4.28 -23.53 -5.22
C THR A 345 -3.70 -22.38 -4.39
N PHE A 346 -4.39 -21.23 -4.33
CA PHE A 346 -3.99 -20.08 -3.51
C PHE A 346 -3.89 -20.40 -2.01
N ILE A 347 -4.84 -21.17 -1.47
CA ILE A 347 -4.82 -21.61 -0.07
C ILE A 347 -3.66 -22.60 0.19
N GLY A 348 -3.41 -23.52 -0.74
CA GLY A 348 -2.31 -24.49 -0.67
C GLY A 348 -0.91 -23.85 -0.73
N GLU A 349 -0.76 -22.72 -1.43
CA GLU A 349 0.49 -21.96 -1.45
C GLU A 349 0.59 -20.88 -0.35
N LEU A 350 -0.52 -20.48 0.26
CA LEU A 350 -0.48 -19.58 1.42
C LEU A 350 -0.08 -20.31 2.70
N PHE A 351 -0.70 -21.46 2.98
CA PHE A 351 -0.50 -22.23 4.22
C PHE A 351 0.33 -23.49 3.97
N SER A 352 1.07 -23.96 4.98
CA SER A 352 1.83 -25.21 4.86
C SER A 352 0.90 -26.39 4.51
N ALA A 353 1.40 -27.41 3.79
CA ALA A 353 0.55 -28.46 3.21
C ALA A 353 -0.42 -29.12 4.20
N SER A 354 0.03 -29.46 5.40
CA SER A 354 -0.81 -30.03 6.48
C SER A 354 -1.91 -29.11 6.99
N PHE A 355 -1.84 -27.81 6.69
CA PHE A 355 -2.83 -26.79 7.02
C PHE A 355 -3.69 -26.43 5.81
N GLY A 356 -3.13 -26.42 4.60
CA GLY A 356 -3.89 -26.37 3.35
C GLY A 356 -4.90 -27.52 3.24
N ASP A 357 -4.45 -28.77 3.42
CA ASP A 357 -5.29 -29.98 3.44
C ASP A 357 -6.46 -29.86 4.43
N GLN A 358 -6.20 -29.29 5.61
CA GLN A 358 -7.23 -29.01 6.59
C GLN A 358 -8.20 -27.94 6.05
N ILE A 359 -7.73 -26.78 5.56
CA ILE A 359 -8.61 -25.70 5.07
C ILE A 359 -9.54 -26.22 3.97
N LEU A 360 -9.01 -26.97 3.00
CA LEU A 360 -9.75 -27.58 1.90
C LEU A 360 -10.84 -28.56 2.39
N THR A 361 -10.59 -29.30 3.48
CA THR A 361 -11.54 -30.25 4.08
C THR A 361 -12.47 -29.62 5.13
N SER A 362 -12.36 -28.31 5.38
CA SER A 362 -13.17 -27.61 6.40
C SER A 362 -14.65 -27.51 6.07
N LEU A 363 -15.49 -27.45 7.10
CA LEU A 363 -16.93 -27.19 7.02
C LEU A 363 -17.26 -25.80 7.60
N PRO A 364 -18.34 -25.14 7.15
CA PRO A 364 -18.65 -23.79 7.59
C PRO A 364 -19.10 -23.76 9.06
N ASP A 365 -18.84 -22.66 9.75
CA ASP A 365 -18.97 -22.56 11.21
C ASP A 365 -20.27 -21.91 11.71
N ASN A 366 -20.99 -21.20 10.84
CA ASN A 366 -22.25 -20.50 11.15
C ASN A 366 -23.52 -21.25 10.67
N VAL A 367 -23.40 -22.28 9.84
CA VAL A 367 -24.53 -23.01 9.24
C VAL A 367 -24.33 -24.53 9.26
N LYS A 368 -25.43 -25.28 9.45
CA LYS A 368 -25.39 -26.76 9.39
C LYS A 368 -25.27 -27.24 7.94
N SER A 369 -24.04 -27.42 7.47
CA SER A 369 -23.71 -27.92 6.12
C SER A 369 -22.74 -29.12 6.15
N SER A 370 -22.77 -29.93 5.10
CA SER A 370 -21.80 -31.00 4.82
C SER A 370 -20.87 -30.69 3.64
N THR A 371 -20.98 -29.50 3.03
CA THR A 371 -20.15 -29.06 1.90
C THR A 371 -18.80 -28.55 2.40
N THR A 372 -17.71 -29.23 2.02
CA THR A 372 -16.34 -28.81 2.36
C THR A 372 -15.96 -27.51 1.65
N PHE A 373 -14.94 -26.81 2.12
CA PHE A 373 -14.37 -25.63 1.46
C PHE A 373 -14.02 -25.94 0.00
N GLU A 374 -13.31 -27.05 -0.25
CA GLU A 374 -12.97 -27.50 -1.60
C GLU A 374 -14.22 -27.72 -2.47
N ALA A 375 -15.30 -28.25 -1.92
CA ALA A 375 -16.55 -28.45 -2.65
C ALA A 375 -17.33 -27.13 -2.87
N ALA A 376 -17.28 -26.19 -1.93
CA ALA A 376 -17.96 -24.89 -1.99
C ALA A 376 -17.25 -23.88 -2.91
N PHE A 377 -15.92 -24.00 -3.03
CA PHE A 377 -15.06 -23.10 -3.80
C PHE A 377 -14.34 -23.81 -4.96
N LYS A 378 -14.85 -24.97 -5.39
CA LYS A 378 -14.20 -25.90 -6.33
C LYS A 378 -13.67 -25.23 -7.62
N ASP A 379 -14.52 -24.44 -8.26
CA ASP A 379 -14.22 -23.73 -9.50
C ASP A 379 -13.87 -22.25 -9.25
N ALA A 380 -13.75 -21.82 -7.99
CA ALA A 380 -13.60 -20.41 -7.64
C ALA A 380 -12.18 -19.87 -7.91
N VAL A 381 -12.10 -18.63 -8.40
CA VAL A 381 -10.87 -17.97 -8.84
C VAL A 381 -10.55 -16.76 -7.96
N VAL A 382 -9.29 -16.66 -7.53
CA VAL A 382 -8.68 -15.50 -6.87
C VAL A 382 -7.93 -14.69 -7.92
N ARG A 383 -8.03 -13.35 -7.86
CA ARG A 383 -7.37 -12.45 -8.82
C ARG A 383 -6.95 -11.12 -8.19
N PHE A 384 -5.68 -10.99 -7.82
CA PHE A 384 -5.08 -9.71 -7.41
C PHE A 384 -3.57 -9.67 -7.66
N THR A 385 -3.05 -8.58 -8.21
CA THR A 385 -1.59 -8.35 -8.33
C THR A 385 -1.07 -7.33 -7.34
N HIS A 386 -1.94 -6.50 -6.76
CA HIS A 386 -1.58 -5.36 -5.91
C HIS A 386 -2.72 -5.00 -4.95
N PHE A 387 -2.49 -4.02 -4.06
CA PHE A 387 -3.48 -3.52 -3.11
C PHE A 387 -3.90 -2.06 -3.41
N GLY A 388 -5.20 -1.77 -3.32
CA GLY A 388 -5.76 -0.42 -3.34
C GLY A 388 -6.35 -0.02 -1.99
N LYS A 389 -6.09 1.21 -1.52
CA LYS A 389 -6.63 1.74 -0.25
C LYS A 389 -8.04 2.32 -0.43
N MET A 390 -8.94 2.03 0.51
CA MET A 390 -10.21 2.74 0.67
C MET A 390 -10.06 4.00 1.55
N ALA A 391 -10.80 5.05 1.20
CA ALA A 391 -10.81 6.33 1.91
C ALA A 391 -12.03 6.49 2.85
N ASP A 392 -13.02 5.63 2.72
CA ASP A 392 -14.27 5.63 3.49
C ASP A 392 -14.77 4.19 3.76
N ASP A 393 -15.87 4.06 4.49
CA ASP A 393 -16.52 2.79 4.88
C ASP A 393 -17.52 2.28 3.83
N SER A 394 -17.72 3.00 2.72
CA SER A 394 -18.88 2.82 1.84
C SER A 394 -18.89 1.50 1.04
N ARG A 395 -17.81 0.72 1.09
CA ARG A 395 -17.46 -0.27 0.05
C ARG A 395 -16.87 -1.60 0.53
N THR A 396 -17.03 -2.03 1.79
CA THR A 396 -16.73 -3.44 2.14
C THR A 396 -17.85 -4.39 1.71
N THR A 397 -18.09 -4.49 0.39
CA THR A 397 -19.21 -5.23 -0.21
C THR A 397 -18.80 -6.00 -1.47
N THR A 398 -19.56 -7.02 -1.85
CA THR A 398 -19.38 -7.76 -3.11
C THR A 398 -19.45 -6.88 -4.37
N SER A 399 -20.17 -5.75 -4.35
CA SER A 399 -20.16 -4.77 -5.46
C SER A 399 -18.79 -4.11 -5.63
N ALA A 400 -18.09 -3.82 -4.53
CA ALA A 400 -16.72 -3.33 -4.58
C ALA A 400 -15.72 -4.44 -4.93
N LEU A 401 -15.97 -5.69 -4.50
CA LEU A 401 -15.16 -6.84 -4.91
C LEU A 401 -15.29 -7.13 -6.40
N PHE A 402 -16.45 -6.93 -7.03
CA PHE A 402 -16.57 -6.95 -8.49
C PHE A 402 -15.63 -5.93 -9.15
N ALA A 403 -15.66 -4.68 -8.72
CA ALA A 403 -14.78 -3.63 -9.26
C ALA A 403 -13.29 -3.93 -9.01
N ALA A 404 -12.94 -4.44 -7.82
CA ALA A 404 -11.59 -4.81 -7.46
C ALA A 404 -11.07 -6.04 -8.24
N PHE A 405 -11.92 -7.05 -8.46
CA PHE A 405 -11.62 -8.23 -9.28
C PHE A 405 -11.35 -7.83 -10.74
N VAL A 406 -12.21 -6.98 -11.32
CA VAL A 406 -12.03 -6.44 -12.67
C VAL A 406 -10.71 -5.66 -12.76
N ARG A 407 -10.38 -4.86 -11.74
CA ARG A 407 -9.11 -4.11 -11.64
C ARG A 407 -7.90 -4.93 -11.17
N CYS A 408 -8.04 -6.24 -10.95
CA CYS A 408 -6.96 -7.12 -10.48
C CYS A 408 -6.29 -6.63 -9.17
N MET A 409 -7.08 -6.12 -8.22
CA MET A 409 -6.57 -5.62 -6.93
C MET A 409 -7.26 -6.29 -5.74
N ALA A 410 -6.50 -6.45 -4.66
CA ALA A 410 -7.03 -6.62 -3.31
C ALA A 410 -7.22 -5.23 -2.67
N ILE A 411 -7.95 -5.17 -1.56
CA ILE A 411 -8.36 -3.93 -0.92
C ILE A 411 -7.70 -3.82 0.46
N ILE A 412 -7.17 -2.64 0.79
CA ILE A 412 -6.86 -2.24 2.17
C ILE A 412 -8.04 -1.41 2.66
N CYS A 413 -8.63 -1.83 3.79
CA CYS A 413 -9.82 -1.19 4.36
C CYS A 413 -9.46 0.12 5.08
N TRP A 414 -10.47 0.92 5.42
CA TRP A 414 -10.24 2.16 6.15
C TRP A 414 -9.75 1.86 7.57
N SER A 415 -8.70 2.54 8.03
CA SER A 415 -8.11 2.41 9.37
C SER A 415 -9.04 2.68 10.57
N SER A 416 -10.28 3.15 10.33
CA SER A 416 -11.33 3.28 11.35
C SER A 416 -12.32 2.10 11.38
N GLN A 417 -12.17 1.11 10.49
CA GLN A 417 -13.01 -0.08 10.42
C GLN A 417 -12.45 -1.20 11.30
N GLU A 418 -12.87 -1.25 12.57
CA GLU A 418 -12.29 -2.14 13.59
C GLU A 418 -12.29 -3.64 13.23
N THR A 419 -13.16 -4.07 12.30
CA THR A 419 -13.45 -5.48 12.01
C THR A 419 -12.56 -6.13 10.93
N ILE A 420 -12.07 -5.37 9.94
CA ILE A 420 -11.36 -5.91 8.77
C ILE A 420 -10.24 -4.96 8.34
N ASP A 421 -9.07 -5.52 8.05
CA ASP A 421 -7.89 -4.78 7.58
C ASP A 421 -7.71 -4.92 6.05
N LEU A 422 -7.99 -6.09 5.47
CA LEU A 422 -7.89 -6.35 4.01
C LEU A 422 -9.10 -7.13 3.46
N LEU A 423 -9.42 -6.96 2.17
CA LEU A 423 -10.32 -7.85 1.43
C LEU A 423 -9.63 -8.39 0.16
N ILE A 424 -9.82 -9.67 -0.14
CA ILE A 424 -9.44 -10.27 -1.44
C ILE A 424 -10.72 -10.68 -2.18
N PRO A 425 -10.91 -10.26 -3.45
CA PRO A 425 -12.06 -10.67 -4.24
C PRO A 425 -11.92 -12.11 -4.76
N VAL A 426 -13.03 -12.85 -4.74
CA VAL A 426 -13.13 -14.24 -5.22
C VAL A 426 -14.31 -14.34 -6.18
N LEU A 427 -14.07 -14.82 -7.40
CA LEU A 427 -15.10 -15.14 -8.39
C LEU A 427 -15.51 -16.60 -8.20
N LEU A 428 -16.77 -16.85 -7.86
CA LEU A 428 -17.29 -18.21 -7.63
C LEU A 428 -17.50 -18.99 -8.93
N GLU A 429 -17.95 -18.32 -9.99
CA GLU A 429 -18.41 -18.93 -11.23
C GLU A 429 -17.60 -18.37 -12.42
N PRO A 430 -16.39 -18.90 -12.72
CA PRO A 430 -15.48 -18.31 -13.71
C PRO A 430 -15.94 -18.41 -15.17
N ARG A 431 -17.04 -19.11 -15.43
CA ARG A 431 -17.68 -19.24 -16.75
C ARG A 431 -18.81 -18.23 -16.96
N GLU A 432 -19.32 -17.63 -15.89
CA GLU A 432 -20.33 -16.59 -15.93
C GLU A 432 -19.74 -15.22 -16.30
N VAL A 433 -20.61 -14.30 -16.69
CA VAL A 433 -20.25 -12.89 -16.85
C VAL A 433 -20.03 -12.22 -15.48
N LEU A 434 -18.99 -11.39 -15.39
CA LEU A 434 -18.55 -10.73 -14.18
C LEU A 434 -19.59 -9.69 -13.73
N LYS A 435 -20.11 -9.89 -12.52
CA LYS A 435 -21.16 -9.09 -11.88
C LYS A 435 -21.08 -9.27 -10.37
N GLU A 436 -21.78 -8.44 -9.59
CA GLU A 436 -21.84 -8.56 -8.13
C GLU A 436 -22.23 -9.98 -7.68
N SER A 437 -23.28 -10.55 -8.29
CA SER A 437 -23.89 -11.81 -7.84
C SER A 437 -23.06 -13.08 -8.01
N VAL A 438 -21.88 -13.02 -8.65
CA VAL A 438 -20.93 -14.15 -8.77
C VAL A 438 -19.66 -13.94 -7.94
N MET A 439 -19.58 -12.81 -7.20
CA MET A 439 -18.47 -12.50 -6.33
C MET A 439 -18.74 -12.94 -4.90
N THR A 440 -17.66 -13.28 -4.20
CA THR A 440 -17.53 -13.34 -2.76
C THR A 440 -16.12 -12.85 -2.39
N GLY A 441 -15.66 -13.04 -1.15
CA GLY A 441 -14.32 -12.63 -0.76
C GLY A 441 -13.73 -13.36 0.43
N ILE A 442 -12.43 -13.09 0.62
CA ILE A 442 -11.69 -13.38 1.84
C ILE A 442 -11.66 -12.09 2.67
N LEU A 443 -12.30 -12.11 3.83
CA LEU A 443 -12.42 -11.01 4.78
C LEU A 443 -11.30 -11.17 5.81
N ILE A 444 -10.29 -10.30 5.76
CA ILE A 444 -9.02 -10.52 6.46
C ILE A 444 -8.83 -9.51 7.59
N GLN A 445 -8.51 -10.01 8.78
CA GLN A 445 -8.12 -9.19 9.93
C GLN A 445 -6.71 -9.56 10.40
N VAL A 446 -5.81 -8.58 10.50
CA VAL A 446 -4.40 -8.78 10.86
C VAL A 446 -4.18 -8.27 12.29
N LYS A 447 -3.72 -9.14 13.19
CA LYS A 447 -3.56 -8.81 14.61
C LYS A 447 -2.12 -8.96 15.10
N ARG A 448 -1.78 -8.08 16.05
CA ARG A 448 -0.42 -7.87 16.55
C ARG A 448 -0.13 -8.57 17.88
N HIS A 449 -1.13 -8.71 18.73
CA HIS A 449 -0.97 -9.21 20.09
C HIS A 449 -1.61 -10.58 20.26
N LYS A 450 -0.90 -11.50 20.95
CA LYS A 450 -1.49 -12.73 21.51
C LYS A 450 -2.56 -12.36 22.54
N ARG A 451 -3.82 -12.21 22.12
CA ARG A 451 -4.98 -12.15 23.03
C ARG A 451 -6.02 -13.16 22.57
N LYS A 452 -6.40 -14.09 23.46
CA LYS A 452 -7.45 -15.08 23.19
C LYS A 452 -8.83 -14.41 23.09
N GLY A 453 -9.13 -13.85 21.92
CA GLY A 453 -10.43 -13.28 21.57
C GLY A 453 -11.24 -14.21 20.68
N ARG A 454 -12.58 -14.21 20.84
CA ARG A 454 -13.48 -14.73 19.79
C ARG A 454 -13.65 -13.63 18.73
N TYR A 455 -12.78 -13.64 17.72
CA TYR A 455 -12.85 -12.70 16.60
C TYR A 455 -14.04 -13.06 15.69
N HIS A 456 -15.14 -12.31 15.82
CA HIS A 456 -16.35 -12.55 15.04
C HIS A 456 -16.46 -11.54 13.89
N ILE A 457 -15.92 -11.90 12.72
CA ILE A 457 -16.19 -11.17 11.48
C ILE A 457 -17.59 -11.59 10.99
N ASP A 458 -18.49 -10.61 10.91
CA ASP A 458 -19.91 -10.80 10.60
C ASP A 458 -20.26 -10.09 9.30
N GLN A 459 -20.62 -10.87 8.27
CA GLN A 459 -21.00 -10.32 6.96
C GLN A 459 -22.21 -9.38 7.03
N GLN A 460 -23.16 -9.65 7.92
CA GLN A 460 -24.42 -8.91 8.04
C GLN A 460 -24.20 -7.57 8.72
N ALA A 461 -23.36 -7.52 9.76
CA ALA A 461 -22.94 -6.26 10.39
C ALA A 461 -22.20 -5.35 9.41
N LEU A 462 -21.39 -5.95 8.52
CA LEU A 462 -20.63 -5.27 7.47
C LEU A 462 -21.46 -4.95 6.21
N LYS A 463 -22.69 -5.46 6.09
CA LYS A 463 -23.55 -5.41 4.88
C LYS A 463 -22.84 -5.93 3.63
N PHE A 464 -21.98 -6.95 3.81
CA PHE A 464 -21.03 -7.40 2.80
C PHE A 464 -21.72 -7.92 1.52
N PHE A 465 -22.85 -8.60 1.66
CA PHE A 465 -23.77 -8.87 0.57
C PHE A 465 -24.87 -7.77 0.56
N PRO A 466 -24.87 -6.83 -0.41
CA PRO A 466 -25.85 -5.74 -0.45
C PRO A 466 -27.22 -6.20 -0.99
N SER A 467 -27.24 -7.33 -1.71
CA SER A 467 -28.37 -7.88 -2.43
C SER A 467 -29.21 -8.77 -1.51
N ASN A 468 -30.20 -8.19 -0.82
CA ASN A 468 -31.16 -8.88 0.08
C ASN A 468 -32.14 -9.84 -0.65
N HIS A 469 -31.65 -10.68 -1.56
CA HIS A 469 -32.43 -11.78 -2.12
C HIS A 469 -32.67 -12.85 -1.06
N LYS A 470 -33.92 -13.28 -0.88
CA LYS A 470 -34.33 -14.27 0.14
C LYS A 470 -33.79 -15.70 -0.09
N SER A 471 -32.86 -15.86 -1.03
CA SER A 471 -32.28 -17.11 -1.50
C SER A 471 -30.80 -16.96 -1.87
N ASP A 472 -30.14 -15.85 -1.50
CA ASP A 472 -28.69 -15.76 -1.63
C ASP A 472 -28.04 -16.58 -0.52
N SER A 473 -27.20 -17.54 -0.91
CA SER A 473 -26.48 -18.43 0.00
C SER A 473 -25.02 -18.57 -0.39
N ARG A 474 -24.45 -17.54 -1.03
CA ARG A 474 -23.04 -17.54 -1.47
C ARG A 474 -22.11 -17.72 -0.27
N PRO A 475 -21.15 -18.67 -0.31
CA PRO A 475 -20.19 -18.87 0.77
C PRO A 475 -19.16 -17.73 0.80
N TYR A 476 -18.61 -17.45 1.97
CA TYR A 476 -17.55 -16.46 2.18
C TYR A 476 -16.48 -16.97 3.16
N ILE A 477 -15.31 -16.33 3.13
CA ILE A 477 -14.15 -16.75 3.93
C ILE A 477 -13.78 -15.63 4.89
N THR A 478 -13.51 -15.96 6.15
CA THR A 478 -12.98 -15.01 7.14
C THR A 478 -11.64 -15.50 7.66
N LEU A 479 -10.58 -14.69 7.54
CA LEU A 479 -9.22 -15.06 7.88
C LEU A 479 -8.64 -14.09 8.92
N VAL A 480 -8.38 -14.58 10.12
CA VAL A 480 -7.68 -13.80 11.16
C VAL A 480 -6.22 -14.26 11.24
N ALA A 481 -5.29 -13.33 11.03
CA ALA A 481 -3.86 -13.57 11.05
C ALA A 481 -3.21 -12.88 12.26
N GLU A 482 -3.02 -13.63 13.36
CA GLU A 482 -2.21 -13.18 14.50
C GLU A 482 -0.73 -13.44 14.21
N LEU A 483 -0.03 -12.49 13.58
CA LEU A 483 1.38 -12.68 13.20
C LEU A 483 2.36 -12.75 14.38
N GLY A 484 1.88 -12.57 15.62
CA GLY A 484 2.64 -12.82 16.84
C GLY A 484 3.86 -11.91 16.97
N ILE A 485 3.62 -10.59 17.00
CA ILE A 485 4.70 -9.60 17.20
C ILE A 485 5.46 -9.96 18.48
N GLN A 486 6.77 -10.17 18.35
CA GLN A 486 7.65 -10.38 19.49
C GLN A 486 7.67 -9.10 20.32
N LEU A 487 7.11 -9.19 21.53
CA LEU A 487 7.19 -8.10 22.50
C LEU A 487 8.66 -7.91 22.90
N PRO A 488 9.16 -6.67 23.03
CA PRO A 488 10.56 -6.42 23.35
C PRO A 488 10.75 -6.45 24.86
N ILE A 489 10.22 -7.50 25.51
CA ILE A 489 10.71 -7.88 26.84
C ILE A 489 11.97 -8.72 26.63
N ALA A 490 13.04 -8.04 26.21
CA ALA A 490 14.38 -8.61 26.31
C ALA A 490 14.60 -9.10 27.75
N PRO A 491 15.42 -10.14 28.01
CA PRO A 491 15.74 -10.54 29.38
C PRO A 491 16.38 -9.43 30.23
N GLU A 492 16.89 -8.37 29.59
CA GLU A 492 17.34 -7.10 30.19
C GLU A 492 16.20 -6.12 30.52
N ALA A 493 15.03 -6.22 29.89
CA ALA A 493 13.85 -5.43 30.23
C ALA A 493 13.10 -5.96 31.47
N THR A 494 13.37 -7.21 31.88
CA THR A 494 12.74 -7.86 33.04
C THR A 494 13.63 -7.75 34.28
N THR A 495 13.24 -6.89 35.23
CA THR A 495 13.95 -6.79 36.52
C THR A 495 13.86 -8.10 37.31
N LYS A 496 14.93 -8.91 37.31
CA LYS A 496 14.99 -10.19 38.04
C LYS A 496 14.94 -9.99 39.55
N ALA A 497 13.74 -10.08 40.12
CA ALA A 497 13.49 -9.94 41.55
C ALA A 497 14.15 -11.07 42.37
N LYS A 498 15.36 -10.80 42.90
CA LYS A 498 16.05 -11.71 43.84
C LYS A 498 15.35 -11.70 45.20
N VAL A 499 14.38 -12.60 45.38
CA VAL A 499 13.78 -12.88 46.71
C VAL A 499 14.82 -13.55 47.62
N LYS A 500 15.59 -12.75 48.36
CA LYS A 500 16.42 -13.17 49.50
C LYS A 500 15.85 -12.62 50.81
N GLY A 501 14.70 -13.17 51.24
CA GLY A 501 14.12 -12.91 52.55
C GLY A 501 14.11 -14.16 53.44
N LYS A 502 15.07 -14.29 54.36
CA LYS A 502 14.98 -15.30 55.42
C LYS A 502 14.04 -14.81 56.52
N ALA A 503 12.78 -15.25 56.52
CA ALA A 503 11.89 -15.14 57.67
C ALA A 503 11.79 -16.50 58.37
N ARG A 504 12.10 -16.54 59.67
CA ARG A 504 12.13 -17.75 60.51
C ARG A 504 10.88 -17.79 61.37
N VAL A 505 9.96 -18.71 61.10
CA VAL A 505 8.81 -19.01 61.97
C VAL A 505 8.86 -20.49 62.36
N THR A 506 8.58 -20.78 63.63
CA THR A 506 8.67 -22.10 64.25
C THR A 506 7.43 -22.97 64.02
N ALA A 507 7.58 -24.28 64.22
CA ALA A 507 6.58 -25.27 63.82
C ALA A 507 5.38 -25.41 64.78
N SER A 508 4.23 -25.75 64.19
CA SER A 508 3.17 -26.58 64.78
C SER A 508 2.44 -27.35 63.66
N ASN A 509 1.89 -28.53 63.94
CA ASN A 509 1.44 -29.52 62.94
C ASN A 509 0.45 -30.52 63.59
N PRO A 510 -0.36 -31.32 62.84
CA PRO A 510 -0.80 -31.24 61.45
C PRO A 510 -2.32 -30.86 61.34
N PRO A 511 -3.39 -31.68 61.16
CA PRO A 511 -3.57 -33.10 60.76
C PRO A 511 -4.65 -33.39 59.65
N GLN A 512 -4.21 -33.68 58.41
CA GLN A 512 -4.94 -34.51 57.40
C GLN A 512 -6.22 -33.88 56.74
N LYS A 513 -6.59 -34.16 55.47
CA LYS A 513 -6.61 -35.45 54.76
C LYS A 513 -6.34 -35.39 53.23
N LYS A 514 -5.57 -36.40 52.79
CA LYS A 514 -5.45 -37.05 51.46
C LYS A 514 -6.30 -36.53 50.28
N ALA A 515 -5.61 -36.17 49.19
CA ALA A 515 -6.03 -36.44 47.80
C ALA A 515 -4.92 -37.24 47.08
N LYS A 516 -5.25 -37.94 45.98
CA LYS A 516 -4.35 -38.94 45.35
C LYS A 516 -3.47 -38.32 44.26
N ALA A 517 -2.18 -38.65 44.25
CA ALA A 517 -1.34 -38.48 43.07
C ALA A 517 -1.72 -39.50 41.99
N LYS A 518 -1.74 -39.07 40.72
CA LYS A 518 -1.77 -39.95 39.54
C LYS A 518 -0.60 -39.58 38.64
N LYS A 519 0.31 -40.53 38.38
CA LYS A 519 1.38 -40.36 37.39
C LYS A 519 0.83 -40.66 35.99
N THR A 520 1.09 -39.78 35.05
CA THR A 520 1.16 -40.04 33.60
C THR A 520 2.09 -38.97 33.03
N SER A 521 3.37 -39.29 32.82
CA SER A 521 3.89 -39.95 31.61
C SER A 521 4.21 -38.90 30.54
N SER A 522 5.44 -38.38 30.60
CA SER A 522 6.01 -37.44 29.63
C SER A 522 6.09 -38.06 28.23
N PHE A 523 5.37 -37.47 27.28
CA PHE A 523 5.60 -37.66 25.85
C PHE A 523 5.59 -36.29 25.17
N LEU A 524 6.71 -35.92 24.57
CA LEU A 524 6.81 -34.81 23.62
C LEU A 524 6.32 -35.28 22.24
N PRO A 525 5.62 -34.41 21.50
CA PRO A 525 6.07 -34.12 20.14
C PRO A 525 6.08 -32.62 19.80
N SER A 526 6.69 -32.31 18.66
CA SER A 526 7.13 -30.99 18.19
C SER A 526 6.01 -30.08 17.60
N PRO A 527 6.27 -28.80 17.27
CA PRO A 527 5.25 -27.74 17.22
C PRO A 527 4.61 -27.47 15.84
N GLY A 528 3.63 -26.55 15.85
CA GLY A 528 2.91 -26.02 14.68
C GLY A 528 1.52 -26.64 14.46
N ARG A 529 0.45 -25.84 14.58
CA ARG A 529 -0.93 -26.20 14.17
C ARG A 529 -1.78 -24.99 13.74
N LEU A 530 -2.43 -25.09 12.58
CA LEU A 530 -3.60 -24.30 12.16
C LEU A 530 -4.86 -25.17 12.29
N PHE A 531 -6.04 -24.57 12.45
CA PHE A 531 -7.27 -25.29 12.82
C PHE A 531 -8.49 -25.00 11.96
N ILE A 532 -9.32 -26.04 11.84
CA ILE A 532 -10.46 -26.16 10.93
C ILE A 532 -11.62 -26.86 11.64
N SER A 533 -12.85 -26.45 11.33
CA SER A 533 -14.10 -27.07 11.79
C SER A 533 -14.40 -28.40 11.08
N PRO A 534 -14.43 -29.54 11.78
CA PRO A 534 -14.83 -30.82 11.25
C PRO A 534 -16.20 -31.24 11.81
N LYS A 535 -17.26 -30.76 11.14
CA LYS A 535 -18.69 -31.11 11.24
C LYS A 535 -19.57 -30.31 12.24
N PRO A 536 -20.87 -30.11 11.90
CA PRO A 536 -21.77 -29.23 12.64
C PRO A 536 -22.74 -29.99 13.56
N GLU A 537 -23.20 -29.35 14.66
CA GLU A 537 -24.62 -29.41 15.04
C GLU A 537 -25.06 -28.33 16.06
N LEU A 538 -26.28 -27.83 15.85
CA LEU A 538 -27.22 -27.31 16.87
C LEU A 538 -26.80 -26.12 17.76
N ILE A 539 -26.38 -25.02 17.12
CA ILE A 539 -26.59 -23.67 17.69
C ILE A 539 -27.81 -23.04 17.01
N ALA A 540 -28.72 -22.44 17.80
CA ALA A 540 -29.92 -21.76 17.32
C ALA A 540 -29.61 -20.34 16.80
N HIS A 541 -28.80 -20.24 15.74
CA HIS A 541 -28.58 -18.97 15.06
C HIS A 541 -29.90 -18.42 14.46
N PRO A 542 -30.12 -17.10 14.47
CA PRO A 542 -30.94 -16.46 13.43
C PRO A 542 -30.39 -16.90 12.06
N LYS A 543 -31.27 -17.08 11.07
CA LYS A 543 -30.86 -17.61 9.75
C LYS A 543 -29.98 -16.63 8.97
N ASP A 544 -28.69 -16.59 9.27
CA ASP A 544 -27.68 -16.26 8.26
C ASP A 544 -27.74 -17.34 7.17
N VAL A 545 -27.76 -16.91 5.92
CA VAL A 545 -27.98 -17.78 4.76
C VAL A 545 -26.66 -18.08 4.05
N HIS A 546 -25.61 -17.31 4.34
CA HIS A 546 -24.30 -17.40 3.72
C HIS A 546 -23.34 -18.30 4.52
N PRO A 547 -22.84 -19.42 3.97
CA PRO A 547 -21.88 -20.27 4.69
C PRO A 547 -20.54 -19.56 4.90
N ARG A 548 -20.13 -19.38 6.16
CA ARG A 548 -18.82 -18.82 6.53
C ARG A 548 -17.80 -19.92 6.73
N TYR A 549 -16.65 -19.81 6.06
CA TYR A 549 -15.48 -20.65 6.30
C TYR A 549 -14.43 -19.83 7.05
N SER A 550 -14.32 -20.08 8.36
CA SER A 550 -13.41 -19.35 9.26
C SER A 550 -12.03 -20.02 9.36
N ILE A 551 -11.00 -19.22 9.18
CA ILE A 551 -9.58 -19.60 9.29
C ILE A 551 -8.94 -18.66 10.33
N VAL A 552 -8.22 -19.21 11.30
CA VAL A 552 -7.42 -18.42 12.24
C VAL A 552 -5.99 -18.98 12.27
N ALA A 553 -5.04 -18.13 11.91
CA ALA A 553 -3.62 -18.46 11.81
C ALA A 553 -2.83 -17.68 12.88
N TYR A 554 -2.02 -18.40 13.66
CA TYR A 554 -1.23 -17.84 14.76
C TYR A 554 0.27 -18.01 14.50
N GLY A 555 1.05 -16.96 14.73
CA GLY A 555 2.48 -16.90 14.44
C GLY A 555 2.78 -16.59 12.97
N CYS A 556 4.07 -16.41 12.66
CA CYS A 556 4.56 -16.13 11.31
C CYS A 556 5.84 -16.93 11.04
N SER A 557 5.69 -18.14 10.50
CA SER A 557 6.79 -19.08 10.30
C SER A 557 6.53 -20.02 9.13
N ASN A 558 7.57 -20.74 8.71
CA ASN A 558 7.51 -21.81 7.70
C ASN A 558 6.73 -23.06 8.14
N THR A 559 6.27 -23.13 9.41
CA THR A 559 5.33 -24.18 9.84
C THR A 559 3.88 -23.78 9.55
N VAL A 560 3.58 -22.47 9.52
CA VAL A 560 2.23 -21.93 9.27
C VAL A 560 2.01 -21.58 7.80
N TYR A 561 2.96 -20.85 7.20
CA TYR A 561 2.83 -20.31 5.84
C TYR A 561 3.86 -20.93 4.89
N ASN A 562 3.42 -21.48 3.75
CA ASN A 562 4.30 -22.13 2.78
C ASN A 562 5.23 -21.13 2.05
N VAL A 563 4.84 -19.86 2.01
CA VAL A 563 5.62 -18.75 1.43
C VAL A 563 6.90 -18.38 2.19
N ILE A 564 7.05 -18.86 3.43
CA ILE A 564 8.20 -18.59 4.31
C ILE A 564 9.14 -19.79 4.27
N SER A 565 10.42 -19.61 3.90
CA SER A 565 11.41 -20.67 4.07
C SER A 565 11.99 -20.68 5.48
N ALA A 566 12.65 -21.79 5.85
CA ALA A 566 13.43 -21.84 7.09
C ALA A 566 14.59 -20.81 7.13
N LEU A 567 15.06 -20.35 5.97
CA LEU A 567 16.12 -19.34 5.84
C LEU A 567 15.58 -17.90 6.03
N ASP A 568 14.29 -17.65 5.77
CA ASP A 568 13.68 -16.33 5.93
C ASP A 568 13.31 -16.01 7.38
N LYS A 569 13.37 -16.99 8.30
CA LYS A 569 12.99 -16.81 9.72
C LYS A 569 13.65 -15.60 10.39
N PRO A 570 14.97 -15.29 10.22
CA PRO A 570 15.58 -14.09 10.78
C PRO A 570 14.99 -12.78 10.22
N VAL A 571 14.53 -12.80 8.97
CA VAL A 571 13.94 -11.65 8.27
C VAL A 571 12.51 -11.40 8.74
N PHE A 572 11.66 -12.43 8.80
CA PHE A 572 10.32 -12.30 9.37
C PHE A 572 10.36 -11.91 10.85
N ASN A 573 11.31 -12.44 11.64
CA ASN A 573 11.56 -11.98 13.00
C ASN A 573 11.91 -10.48 13.06
N PHE A 574 12.78 -9.97 12.17
CA PHE A 574 13.12 -8.54 12.11
C PHE A 574 11.91 -7.66 11.74
N LEU A 575 11.11 -8.11 10.78
CA LEU A 575 9.94 -7.39 10.27
C LEU A 575 8.83 -7.30 11.33
N LEU A 576 8.64 -8.37 12.10
CA LEU A 576 7.61 -8.48 13.14
C LEU A 576 8.11 -8.21 14.56
N ALA A 577 9.39 -7.91 14.75
CA ALA A 577 9.90 -7.40 16.02
C ALA A 577 9.22 -6.06 16.36
N ASN A 578 8.73 -5.92 17.59
CA ASN A 578 8.26 -4.63 18.05
C ASN A 578 9.46 -3.68 18.24
N ARG A 579 9.45 -2.55 17.53
CA ARG A 579 10.40 -1.45 17.75
C ARG A 579 9.66 -0.26 18.33
N ASP A 580 9.61 -0.21 19.66
CA ASP A 580 9.17 0.96 20.40
C ASP A 580 10.31 1.99 20.55
N ILE A 581 10.03 3.10 21.23
CA ILE A 581 10.99 4.17 21.52
C ILE A 581 12.18 3.71 22.38
N LEU A 582 12.12 2.55 23.04
CA LEU A 582 13.25 1.96 23.77
C LEU A 582 14.14 1.14 22.83
N ALA A 583 13.55 0.43 21.87
CA ALA A 583 14.28 -0.30 20.84
C ALA A 583 15.03 0.62 19.86
N GLU A 584 14.53 1.85 19.62
CA GLU A 584 15.27 2.89 18.87
C GLU A 584 16.21 3.73 19.77
N HIS A 585 16.28 3.50 21.09
CA HIS A 585 17.08 4.34 21.98
C HIS A 585 18.59 4.11 21.77
N PRO A 586 19.41 5.15 21.50
CA PRO A 586 20.82 5.00 21.14
C PRO A 586 21.71 4.50 22.28
N ARG A 587 21.17 4.41 23.50
CA ARG A 587 21.76 3.71 24.63
C ARG A 587 20.86 2.52 25.01
N PRO A 588 21.14 1.31 24.49
CA PRO A 588 20.35 0.12 24.81
C PRO A 588 20.65 -0.46 26.19
N ASP A 589 21.56 0.15 26.97
CA ASP A 589 21.88 -0.30 28.33
C ASP A 589 20.64 -0.23 29.25
N GLU A 590 20.43 -1.28 30.06
CA GLU A 590 19.22 -1.43 30.90
C GLU A 590 19.00 -0.22 31.82
N GLU A 591 20.06 0.39 32.33
CA GLU A 591 19.97 1.58 33.19
C GLU A 591 19.37 2.77 32.43
N SER A 592 19.82 3.04 31.20
CA SER A 592 19.25 4.06 30.32
C SER A 592 17.81 3.75 29.96
N LEU A 593 17.48 2.51 29.60
CA LEU A 593 16.11 2.14 29.26
C LEU A 593 15.18 2.26 30.48
N ARG A 594 15.62 1.88 31.69
CA ARG A 594 14.89 2.14 32.95
C ARG A 594 14.80 3.64 33.27
N ALA A 595 15.80 4.45 32.94
CA ALA A 595 15.73 5.91 33.09
C ALA A 595 14.69 6.54 32.15
N VAL A 596 14.65 6.13 30.88
CA VAL A 596 13.64 6.58 29.90
C VAL A 596 12.24 6.16 30.33
N ARG A 597 12.04 4.91 30.78
CA ARG A 597 10.73 4.46 31.34
C ARG A 597 10.26 5.35 32.50
N ARG A 598 11.17 5.81 33.38
CA ARG A 598 10.83 6.74 34.48
C ARG A 598 10.39 8.13 34.02
N MET A 599 10.79 8.56 32.83
CA MET A 599 10.29 9.80 32.19
C MET A 599 8.84 9.65 31.68
N LYS A 600 8.33 8.42 31.56
CA LYS A 600 6.97 8.05 31.13
C LYS A 600 6.60 8.58 29.73
N PRO A 601 7.43 8.33 28.68
CA PRO A 601 7.00 8.55 27.28
C PRO A 601 5.81 7.65 26.90
N PHE A 602 5.64 6.54 27.62
CA PHE A 602 4.45 5.71 27.67
C PHE A 602 4.27 5.20 29.11
N TRP A 603 3.13 4.55 29.38
CA TRP A 603 2.80 3.99 30.70
C TRP A 603 2.75 2.46 30.64
N SER A 604 3.44 1.80 31.57
CA SER A 604 3.40 0.34 31.78
C SER A 604 3.26 0.03 33.27
N ALA A 605 2.70 -1.13 33.62
CA ALA A 605 2.81 -1.62 35.00
C ALA A 605 4.30 -1.76 35.40
N GLY A 606 4.59 -1.65 36.70
CA GLY A 606 5.94 -1.71 37.25
C GLY A 606 6.39 -0.41 37.94
N SER A 607 7.56 -0.50 38.58
CA SER A 607 8.11 0.57 39.44
C SER A 607 8.43 1.85 38.67
N GLU A 608 8.83 1.73 37.41
CA GLU A 608 9.34 2.80 36.57
C GLU A 608 8.27 3.85 36.31
N CYS A 609 7.04 3.43 36.01
CA CYS A 609 5.92 4.33 35.79
C CYS A 609 5.20 4.68 37.10
N TYR A 610 5.11 3.77 38.07
CA TYR A 610 4.21 3.87 39.24
C TYR A 610 4.89 3.93 40.61
N ALA A 611 6.21 4.17 40.72
CA ALA A 611 6.88 4.34 42.02
C ALA A 611 6.26 5.43 42.92
N TRP A 612 5.60 6.44 42.34
CA TRP A 612 4.98 7.57 43.03
C TRP A 612 3.60 7.25 43.67
N VAL A 613 2.96 6.12 43.34
CA VAL A 613 1.66 5.71 43.90
C VAL A 613 1.76 4.31 44.50
N ASN A 614 1.17 4.07 45.67
CA ASN A 614 1.31 2.82 46.42
C ASN A 614 0.23 1.76 46.10
N GLU A 615 -0.13 1.63 44.82
CA GLU A 615 -1.12 0.66 44.35
C GLU A 615 -0.44 -0.67 43.93
N PRO A 616 -0.68 -1.80 44.62
CA PRO A 616 -0.06 -3.08 44.26
C PRO A 616 -0.33 -3.54 42.82
N PRO A 617 -1.56 -3.43 42.25
CA PRO A 617 -1.83 -3.84 40.87
C PRO A 617 -1.04 -3.05 39.81
N LEU A 618 -0.65 -1.81 40.11
CA LEU A 618 0.13 -0.97 39.19
C LEU A 618 1.64 -1.19 39.33
N ARG A 619 2.10 -1.72 40.48
CA ARG A 619 3.52 -1.97 40.77
C ARG A 619 3.99 -3.37 40.37
N ASN A 620 3.10 -4.35 40.29
CA ASN A 620 3.42 -5.69 39.84
C ASN A 620 3.35 -5.76 38.31
N TYR A 621 4.41 -6.27 37.68
CA TYR A 621 4.40 -6.65 36.26
C TYR A 621 4.35 -8.18 36.18
N GLU A 622 3.24 -8.74 35.73
CA GLU A 622 3.15 -10.18 35.45
C GLU A 622 3.76 -10.45 34.08
N HIS A 623 4.85 -11.22 34.08
CA HIS A 623 5.45 -11.73 32.85
C HIS A 623 4.60 -12.92 32.39
N LEU A 624 3.95 -12.79 31.24
CA LEU A 624 3.37 -13.95 30.55
C LEU A 624 4.52 -14.66 29.85
N ASP A 625 4.72 -15.95 30.14
CA ASP A 625 5.77 -16.75 29.49
C ASP A 625 5.45 -16.91 27.99
N ASP A 626 6.43 -16.64 27.13
CA ASP A 626 6.17 -16.34 25.71
C ASP A 626 6.25 -17.58 24.78
N ASP A 627 6.62 -18.75 25.32
CA ASP A 627 6.95 -19.96 24.56
C ASP A 627 5.75 -20.85 24.16
N ASP A 628 4.54 -20.58 24.63
CA ASP A 628 3.35 -21.39 24.30
C ASP A 628 2.77 -21.05 22.91
N GLU A 629 3.23 -21.76 21.87
CA GLU A 629 2.50 -21.94 20.60
C GLU A 629 1.24 -22.82 20.83
N GLY A 630 0.15 -22.23 21.36
CA GLY A 630 -1.01 -22.97 21.87
C GLY A 630 -2.39 -22.54 21.33
N LEU A 631 -3.23 -23.52 21.01
CA LEU A 631 -4.64 -23.34 20.60
C LEU A 631 -5.53 -22.84 21.76
N PHE A 632 -6.60 -22.12 21.40
CA PHE A 632 -7.83 -22.08 22.18
C PHE A 632 -9.05 -22.39 21.29
N ILE A 633 -10.01 -23.18 21.81
CA ILE A 633 -11.24 -23.53 21.09
C ILE A 633 -12.38 -22.68 21.65
N GLY A 634 -13.10 -21.98 20.76
CA GLY A 634 -14.39 -21.38 21.09
C GLY A 634 -15.46 -22.47 21.20
N GLN A 635 -15.55 -23.12 22.36
CA GLN A 635 -16.59 -24.13 22.62
C GLN A 635 -17.98 -23.50 22.67
N TYR A 636 -18.99 -24.28 22.30
CA TYR A 636 -20.35 -24.07 22.80
C TYR A 636 -20.39 -24.75 24.17
N ASP A 637 -20.52 -23.95 25.24
CA ASP A 637 -20.78 -24.45 26.59
C ASP A 637 -22.28 -24.82 26.71
N GLU A 638 -22.62 -25.70 27.66
CA GLU A 638 -23.96 -26.34 27.80
C GLU A 638 -25.15 -25.37 27.99
#